data_AF-A0A818Y307-F1
#
_entry.id   AF-A0A818Y307-F1
#
_cell.length_a   1.000
_cell.length_b   1.000
_cell.length_c   1.000
_cell.angle_alpha   90.00
_cell.angle_beta   90.00
_cell.angle_gamma   90.00
#
_symmetry.space_group_name_H-M   'P 1'
#
loop_
_entity.id
_entity.type
_entity.pdbx_description
1 polymer ?
#
loop_
_entity_poly.entity_id
_entity_poly.type
_entity_poly.pdbx_seq_one_letter_code
_entity_poly.pdbx_strand_id
1 'polypeptide(L)'
;MISTINRDYTSTERIGLALTMALVTEAYSRIVPIAQNAVTGNNTRLFDPKKGTLQLDIPEEPSFLHGHVFGYGDPERKYIEDVQLDDPILRILFDINASSPQESDHDKQVSWNSDEMNKVVRRLETEIENIRDTYKVHGLTIITRNSFMDIYIVRHGETDWNAQKRLQGHTDIPLSAQGKLQAYQLKEKFADIHFSKIFSSDLIRARSTAELIRSSNKLPIIETLLLRERCMGTWEGRLAGELNLHLQQTVDLDKFTQKEYLSFRWDDTAESYSDAYQRIQTFIRSMAFSPSMNDDPILLSSHGESLANELLLYLFEFLDGIHLFRAFHNLNSRFNHLLFIHFRAYRFDFRSISKYEFDIICQYYLPSIIDQIISLTISDDDETPNQSEIFLSYNFTLDKFIHLQSLTLYSIQSFDQLDQLIFQCCQLPYLTHLYMIDGYNDGRKNDIQFLINNIWSLPKLYYFYLNYHSSSKIWLNKISIISLSIEKLFIENITCTLQDLSHLFKYTPSLRYLNTTIHFNFDDEQIPIVTLSSITSLKLTFESSVPVMINLFQMLPNLYSLTLKTMDIYLSGNRWKKILMKYLTKLKIFQLRMYFEFSHKKNIDEQLNKLIDTYRNSFWIEKHQWFIQCDCIPFGTYYHGILYTLPYVFDTFVFYDILKSKYTCPYENHYWSYKRVNCLQYMIYNTNTINYLNSLPIQFPNIQHLKISIPFDDKFWSYIPSLHRLTTLEVILSENYTQYQLQTLLNLSPCLYSLKFFYSIDLNVSLEQIICPSIRCLNFITKFSSNITYFNTIECNTLAYSQLGRQCEVLLIKVENRTNILDLIKTMNNLRSLIFQCKDDKWNHKDISSNNDELIEWLHMCLPSTYSIIRDKNDMSIIRIWINKNENNTFLS
;
A
#
# COMPACT_ATOMS: atom_id res chain seq x y z
N MET A 1 -17.99 -28.55 27.54
CA MET A 1 -16.95 -27.73 26.90
C MET A 1 -16.10 -27.12 27.99
N ILE A 2 -14.80 -27.43 28.02
CA ILE A 2 -13.84 -26.75 28.88
C ILE A 2 -13.60 -25.38 28.26
N SER A 3 -13.65 -24.31 29.05
CA SER A 3 -13.39 -22.97 28.52
C SER A 3 -11.94 -22.84 28.09
N THR A 4 -11.70 -22.42 26.84
CA THR A 4 -10.36 -22.03 26.36
C THR A 4 -10.00 -20.60 26.73
N ILE A 5 -10.94 -19.89 27.36
CA ILE A 5 -10.72 -18.62 28.05
C ILE A 5 -10.50 -18.95 29.53
N ASN A 6 -9.62 -18.25 30.24
CA ASN A 6 -9.42 -18.41 31.69
C ASN A 6 -10.64 -17.91 32.54
N ARG A 7 -11.88 -18.12 32.06
CA ARG A 7 -13.14 -17.97 32.78
C ARG A 7 -14.20 -18.91 32.20
N ASP A 8 -15.22 -19.26 32.96
CA ASP A 8 -16.37 -19.97 32.41
C ASP A 8 -17.07 -19.12 31.33
N TYR A 9 -17.49 -19.79 30.26
CA TYR A 9 -18.35 -19.18 29.25
C TYR A 9 -19.67 -18.71 29.90
N THR A 10 -20.17 -17.54 29.52
CA THR A 10 -21.52 -17.10 29.87
C THR A 10 -22.55 -18.09 29.30
N SER A 11 -23.78 -18.07 29.83
CA SER A 11 -24.86 -18.92 29.31
C SER A 11 -25.07 -18.69 27.81
N THR A 12 -25.02 -17.43 27.36
CA THR A 12 -25.15 -17.04 25.96
C THR A 12 -23.97 -17.51 25.11
N GLU A 13 -22.73 -17.43 25.60
CA GLU A 13 -21.54 -17.97 24.91
C GLU A 13 -21.57 -19.49 24.83
N ARG A 14 -22.03 -20.20 25.87
CA ARG A 14 -22.20 -21.66 25.85
C ARG A 14 -23.26 -22.09 24.84
N ILE A 15 -24.38 -21.36 24.79
CA ILE A 15 -25.46 -21.61 23.84
C ILE A 15 -24.98 -21.32 22.42
N GLY A 16 -24.29 -20.19 22.19
CA GLY A 16 -23.69 -19.84 20.90
C GLY A 16 -22.67 -20.88 20.42
N LEU A 17 -21.73 -21.30 21.30
CA LEU A 17 -20.77 -22.36 20.97
C LEU A 17 -21.45 -23.69 20.67
N ALA A 18 -22.46 -24.08 21.46
CA ALA A 18 -23.20 -25.33 21.26
C ALA A 18 -23.96 -25.31 19.93
N LEU A 19 -24.53 -24.16 19.55
CA LEU A 19 -25.23 -23.98 18.28
C LEU A 19 -24.28 -23.96 17.08
N THR A 20 -23.11 -23.31 17.18
CA THR A 20 -22.08 -23.37 16.13
C THR A 20 -21.49 -24.77 15.97
N MET A 21 -21.27 -25.50 17.07
CA MET A 21 -20.82 -26.90 16.99
C MET A 21 -21.91 -27.81 16.42
N ALA A 22 -23.17 -27.63 16.82
CA ALA A 22 -24.30 -28.35 16.22
C ALA A 22 -24.44 -28.05 14.73
N LEU A 23 -24.19 -26.80 14.28
CA LEU A 23 -24.16 -26.42 12.87
C LEU A 23 -23.15 -27.23 12.08
N VAL A 24 -21.88 -27.18 12.52
CA VAL A 24 -20.78 -27.79 11.77
C VAL A 24 -20.90 -29.31 11.85
N THR A 25 -21.29 -29.87 13.00
CA THR A 25 -21.56 -31.31 13.11
C THR A 25 -22.74 -31.76 12.24
N GLU A 26 -23.84 -31.01 12.18
CA GLU A 26 -25.04 -31.39 11.40
C GLU A 26 -24.87 -31.18 9.89
N ALA A 27 -24.20 -30.11 9.48
CA ALA A 27 -23.85 -29.88 8.08
C ALA A 27 -22.92 -30.99 7.56
N TYR A 28 -21.91 -31.37 8.35
CA TYR A 28 -20.97 -32.42 7.96
C TYR A 28 -21.52 -33.84 8.11
N SER A 29 -22.36 -34.14 9.11
CA SER A 29 -22.99 -35.46 9.30
C SER A 29 -23.92 -35.84 8.14
N ARG A 30 -24.52 -34.84 7.48
CA ARG A 30 -25.38 -35.01 6.29
C ARG A 30 -24.61 -35.14 4.98
N ILE A 31 -23.34 -34.71 4.95
CA ILE A 31 -22.45 -34.79 3.79
C ILE A 31 -21.55 -36.05 3.87
N VAL A 32 -21.15 -36.46 5.08
CA VAL A 32 -20.34 -37.65 5.38
C VAL A 32 -20.86 -38.28 6.68
N PRO A 33 -21.21 -39.58 6.77
CA PRO A 33 -22.06 -40.09 7.85
C PRO A 33 -21.42 -40.17 9.24
N ILE A 34 -20.15 -39.78 9.40
CA ILE A 34 -19.37 -40.08 10.59
C ILE A 34 -18.57 -38.84 11.00
N ALA A 35 -19.22 -37.87 11.63
CA ALA A 35 -18.52 -36.87 12.43
C ALA A 35 -18.35 -37.45 13.84
N GLN A 36 -17.11 -37.75 14.24
CA GLN A 36 -16.86 -38.37 15.56
C GLN A 36 -16.35 -37.38 16.62
N ASN A 37 -15.77 -36.22 16.27
CA ASN A 37 -15.34 -35.19 17.25
C ASN A 37 -15.27 -33.75 16.69
N ALA A 38 -15.56 -32.75 17.54
CA ALA A 38 -15.49 -31.30 17.24
C ALA A 38 -14.87 -30.47 18.40
N VAL A 39 -14.03 -29.45 18.11
CA VAL A 39 -13.27 -28.63 19.11
C VAL A 39 -13.27 -27.11 18.77
N THR A 40 -13.15 -26.19 19.76
CA THR A 40 -13.27 -24.69 19.61
C THR A 40 -12.19 -23.85 20.34
N GLY A 41 -11.90 -22.60 19.89
CA GLY A 41 -10.91 -21.68 20.50
C GLY A 41 -11.03 -20.14 20.20
N ASN A 42 -10.37 -19.27 21.00
CA ASN A 42 -10.23 -17.80 20.84
C ASN A 42 -8.78 -17.32 21.15
N ASN A 43 -8.29 -16.25 20.50
CA ASN A 43 -6.90 -15.75 20.60
C ASN A 43 -6.80 -14.36 21.28
N THR A 44 -6.62 -14.30 22.61
CA THR A 44 -5.92 -13.20 23.31
C THR A 44 -5.36 -13.70 24.65
N ARG A 45 -4.08 -13.40 24.95
CA ARG A 45 -3.39 -13.77 26.21
C ARG A 45 -3.11 -12.50 27.02
N LEU A 46 -3.38 -12.49 28.33
CA LEU A 46 -2.59 -11.81 29.39
C LEU A 46 -3.13 -12.20 30.79
N PHE A 47 -2.31 -12.88 31.59
CA PHE A 47 -2.62 -13.46 32.92
C PHE A 47 -1.53 -13.06 33.92
N ASP A 48 -1.89 -12.60 35.13
CA ASP A 48 -0.94 -12.41 36.24
C ASP A 48 -0.84 -13.69 37.11
N PRO A 49 0.30 -14.41 37.08
CA PRO A 49 0.44 -15.69 37.77
C PRO A 49 0.53 -15.59 39.30
N LYS A 50 0.75 -14.41 39.90
CA LYS A 50 0.90 -14.28 41.36
C LYS A 50 -0.42 -14.11 42.10
N LYS A 51 -1.46 -13.63 41.44
CA LYS A 51 -2.78 -13.35 42.05
C LYS A 51 -3.92 -14.16 41.46
N GLY A 52 -3.71 -14.84 40.33
CA GLY A 52 -4.76 -15.60 39.66
C GLY A 52 -5.92 -14.71 39.15
N THR A 53 -5.72 -13.40 39.05
CA THR A 53 -6.73 -12.42 38.66
C THR A 53 -6.33 -11.69 37.38
N LEU A 54 -7.30 -11.62 36.46
CA LEU A 54 -7.32 -10.80 35.25
C LEU A 54 -7.70 -9.36 35.65
N GLN A 55 -7.02 -8.33 35.15
CA GLN A 55 -7.48 -6.95 35.30
C GLN A 55 -8.34 -6.57 34.08
N LEU A 56 -9.63 -6.31 34.31
CA LEU A 56 -10.59 -5.85 33.30
C LEU A 56 -11.18 -4.55 33.80
N ASP A 57 -10.82 -3.43 33.17
CA ASP A 57 -11.61 -2.19 33.07
C ASP A 57 -10.84 -1.14 32.26
N ILE A 58 -10.45 -1.51 31.04
CA ILE A 58 -10.24 -0.51 29.97
C ILE A 58 -11.09 -0.99 28.77
N PRO A 59 -11.98 -0.14 28.24
CA PRO A 59 -12.85 -0.50 27.13
C PRO A 59 -12.08 -0.42 25.81
N GLU A 60 -11.74 -1.57 25.20
CA GLU A 60 -11.36 -1.67 23.77
C GLU A 60 -11.46 -3.15 23.28
N GLU A 61 -12.39 -3.37 22.33
CA GLU A 61 -12.64 -4.52 21.40
C GLU A 61 -12.92 -5.96 21.94
N PRO A 62 -13.77 -6.77 21.26
CA PRO A 62 -13.63 -8.24 21.35
C PRO A 62 -13.78 -9.05 20.04
N SER A 63 -12.66 -9.67 19.63
CA SER A 63 -12.39 -11.11 19.37
C SER A 63 -13.38 -12.03 18.59
N PHE A 64 -12.87 -12.71 17.54
CA PHE A 64 -13.56 -13.76 16.75
C PHE A 64 -13.36 -15.20 17.31
N LEU A 65 -14.39 -16.05 17.27
CA LEU A 65 -14.40 -17.49 17.66
C LEU A 65 -14.40 -18.43 16.42
N HIS A 66 -13.73 -19.59 16.47
CA HIS A 66 -13.73 -20.62 15.40
C HIS A 66 -13.76 -22.07 15.95
N GLY A 67 -14.06 -23.07 15.08
CA GLY A 67 -14.14 -24.50 15.45
C GLY A 67 -13.66 -25.48 14.35
N HIS A 68 -13.38 -26.74 14.75
CA HIS A 68 -12.75 -27.83 13.98
C HIS A 68 -13.56 -29.14 14.07
N VAL A 69 -13.62 -29.97 13.02
CA VAL A 69 -14.35 -31.28 12.99
C VAL A 69 -13.54 -32.38 12.27
N PHE A 70 -13.65 -33.64 12.76
CA PHE A 70 -12.97 -34.84 12.22
C PHE A 70 -13.96 -36.00 11.90
N GLY A 71 -13.73 -36.76 10.82
CA GLY A 71 -14.56 -37.93 10.44
C GLY A 71 -13.87 -38.99 9.55
N TYR A 72 -14.39 -40.24 9.56
CA TYR A 72 -13.92 -41.40 8.77
C TYR A 72 -15.05 -41.95 7.87
N GLY A 73 -14.85 -42.17 6.57
CA GLY A 73 -15.88 -42.71 5.66
C GLY A 73 -15.80 -44.24 5.42
N ASP A 74 -16.93 -44.94 5.25
CA ASP A 74 -17.00 -46.34 4.76
C ASP A 74 -17.03 -46.36 3.21
N PRO A 75 -16.05 -46.99 2.55
CA PRO A 75 -15.84 -46.90 1.11
C PRO A 75 -16.84 -47.68 0.25
N GLU A 76 -17.65 -48.57 0.83
CA GLU A 76 -18.65 -49.33 0.04
C GLU A 76 -19.98 -48.57 -0.12
N ARG A 77 -20.11 -47.39 0.48
CA ARG A 77 -21.30 -46.53 0.36
C ARG A 77 -21.04 -45.31 -0.54
N LYS A 78 -21.94 -45.07 -1.50
CA LYS A 78 -21.98 -43.81 -2.27
C LYS A 78 -22.63 -42.71 -1.43
N TYR A 79 -21.85 -41.70 -1.05
CA TYR A 79 -22.31 -40.55 -0.25
C TYR A 79 -22.74 -39.35 -1.10
N ILE A 80 -22.20 -39.23 -2.31
CA ILE A 80 -22.55 -38.22 -3.31
C ILE A 80 -22.85 -38.96 -4.61
N GLU A 81 -24.03 -38.74 -5.20
CA GLU A 81 -24.42 -39.36 -6.48
C GLU A 81 -23.37 -39.06 -7.56
N ASP A 82 -22.99 -40.10 -8.31
CA ASP A 82 -22.03 -40.04 -9.42
C ASP A 82 -20.60 -39.55 -9.09
N VAL A 83 -20.21 -39.60 -7.82
CA VAL A 83 -18.82 -39.47 -7.38
C VAL A 83 -18.35 -40.82 -6.82
N GLN A 84 -17.34 -41.43 -7.45
CA GLN A 84 -16.74 -42.68 -6.99
C GLN A 84 -15.47 -42.36 -6.19
N LEU A 85 -15.38 -42.85 -4.96
CA LEU A 85 -14.24 -42.63 -4.08
C LEU A 85 -13.27 -43.83 -4.20
N ASP A 86 -11.99 -43.56 -4.49
CA ASP A 86 -11.01 -44.59 -4.86
C ASP A 86 -10.23 -45.21 -3.68
N ASP A 87 -10.48 -44.85 -2.41
CA ASP A 87 -9.70 -45.39 -1.28
C ASP A 87 -10.53 -45.72 -0.03
N PRO A 88 -10.23 -46.84 0.68
CA PRO A 88 -11.04 -47.35 1.76
C PRO A 88 -11.11 -46.54 3.06
N ILE A 89 -10.22 -45.57 3.30
CA ILE A 89 -10.32 -44.75 4.52
C ILE A 89 -9.88 -43.31 4.25
N LEU A 90 -10.84 -42.38 4.32
CA LEU A 90 -10.64 -40.94 4.17
C LEU A 90 -10.75 -40.27 5.55
N ARG A 91 -9.73 -39.47 5.92
CA ARG A 91 -9.86 -38.42 6.96
C ARG A 91 -10.06 -37.10 6.25
N ILE A 92 -11.12 -36.37 6.60
CA ILE A 92 -11.32 -35.00 6.13
C ILE A 92 -11.06 -34.08 7.33
N LEU A 93 -10.09 -33.17 7.17
CA LEU A 93 -9.62 -32.26 8.19
C LEU A 93 -9.80 -30.83 7.65
N PHE A 94 -10.65 -30.03 8.30
CA PHE A 94 -10.70 -28.59 8.08
C PHE A 94 -10.19 -27.87 9.33
N ASP A 95 -8.93 -27.43 9.25
CA ASP A 95 -8.32 -26.47 10.17
C ASP A 95 -8.15 -25.13 9.44
N ILE A 96 -8.84 -24.07 9.89
CA ILE A 96 -8.17 -22.77 9.91
C ILE A 96 -7.33 -22.82 11.19
N ASN A 97 -6.07 -23.22 11.03
CA ASN A 97 -5.14 -23.66 12.09
C ASN A 97 -5.29 -22.95 13.46
N ALA A 98 -5.36 -23.77 14.50
CA ALA A 98 -4.19 -23.91 15.36
C ALA A 98 -3.99 -25.39 15.71
N SER A 99 -3.26 -26.03 14.81
CA SER A 99 -2.70 -27.37 14.88
C SER A 99 -2.32 -27.85 16.30
N SER A 100 -2.63 -29.11 16.56
CA SER A 100 -1.62 -30.19 16.76
C SER A 100 -2.22 -31.27 17.66
N PRO A 101 -1.43 -32.24 18.15
CA PRO A 101 -0.57 -33.19 17.47
C PRO A 101 -0.94 -34.60 17.95
N GLN A 102 -1.20 -35.52 17.05
CA GLN A 102 -0.65 -36.87 17.11
C GLN A 102 -1.33 -37.72 16.04
N GLU A 103 -0.49 -38.48 15.37
CA GLU A 103 -0.75 -39.43 14.32
C GLU A 103 -2.14 -40.09 14.39
N SER A 104 -2.79 -40.17 13.24
CA SER A 104 -2.88 -41.51 12.68
C SER A 104 -3.06 -41.41 11.17
N ASP A 105 -2.44 -42.37 10.50
CA ASP A 105 -2.57 -42.73 9.09
C ASP A 105 -3.89 -42.25 8.48
N HIS A 106 -3.86 -41.51 7.35
CA HIS A 106 -4.84 -41.49 6.24
C HIS A 106 -4.63 -40.18 5.44
N ASP A 107 -3.48 -40.02 4.77
CA ASP A 107 -3.31 -38.99 3.73
C ASP A 107 -2.83 -39.68 2.45
N LYS A 108 -3.73 -40.44 1.81
CA LYS A 108 -3.67 -40.61 0.37
C LYS A 108 -4.51 -39.49 -0.23
N GLN A 109 -3.85 -38.59 -0.96
CA GLN A 109 -4.53 -37.55 -1.74
C GLN A 109 -5.52 -38.21 -2.69
N VAL A 110 -6.82 -37.98 -2.47
CA VAL A 110 -7.83 -38.22 -3.49
C VAL A 110 -7.72 -37.05 -4.48
N SER A 111 -7.30 -37.35 -5.71
CA SER A 111 -7.27 -36.37 -6.79
C SER A 111 -8.68 -36.21 -7.35
N TRP A 112 -9.37 -35.17 -6.90
CA TRP A 112 -10.62 -34.74 -7.50
C TRP A 112 -10.32 -34.05 -8.81
N ASN A 113 -10.96 -34.48 -9.91
CA ASN A 113 -10.92 -33.66 -11.11
C ASN A 113 -11.76 -32.39 -10.92
N SER A 114 -11.53 -31.38 -11.76
CA SER A 114 -12.19 -30.08 -11.64
C SER A 114 -13.72 -30.17 -11.66
N ASP A 115 -14.29 -31.16 -12.36
CA ASP A 115 -15.74 -31.37 -12.41
C ASP A 115 -16.30 -32.01 -11.14
N GLU A 116 -15.59 -32.94 -10.51
CA GLU A 116 -15.99 -33.53 -9.24
C GLU A 116 -15.89 -32.51 -8.10
N MET A 117 -14.84 -31.68 -8.11
CA MET A 117 -14.70 -30.59 -7.14
C MET A 117 -15.79 -29.53 -7.33
N ASN A 118 -16.16 -29.21 -8.57
CA ASN A 118 -17.29 -28.32 -8.86
C ASN A 118 -18.63 -28.89 -8.36
N LYS A 119 -18.83 -30.21 -8.43
CA LYS A 119 -20.04 -30.87 -7.89
C LYS A 119 -20.07 -30.82 -6.36
N VAL A 120 -18.92 -31.03 -5.69
CA VAL A 120 -18.78 -30.92 -4.23
C VAL A 120 -19.01 -29.48 -3.77
N VAL A 121 -18.43 -28.49 -4.45
CA VAL A 121 -18.64 -27.05 -4.16
C VAL A 121 -20.10 -26.68 -4.30
N ARG A 122 -20.77 -27.03 -5.41
CA ARG A 122 -22.20 -26.72 -5.60
C ARG A 122 -23.08 -27.37 -4.53
N ARG A 123 -22.76 -28.59 -4.08
CA ARG A 123 -23.51 -29.24 -3.00
C ARG A 123 -23.28 -28.55 -1.66
N LEU A 124 -22.05 -28.15 -1.34
CA LEU A 124 -21.71 -27.38 -0.15
C LEU A 124 -22.43 -26.03 -0.13
N GLU A 125 -22.41 -25.30 -1.24
CA GLU A 125 -23.14 -24.04 -1.39
C GLU A 125 -24.64 -24.24 -1.13
N THR A 126 -25.24 -25.30 -1.68
CA THR A 126 -26.66 -25.61 -1.49
C THR A 126 -26.99 -25.97 -0.04
N GLU A 127 -26.17 -26.77 0.64
CA GLU A 127 -26.40 -27.18 2.03
C GLU A 127 -26.15 -26.03 3.02
N ILE A 128 -25.15 -25.17 2.76
CA ILE A 128 -24.92 -23.91 3.49
C ILE A 128 -26.12 -22.98 3.32
N GLU A 129 -26.70 -22.91 2.13
CA GLU A 129 -27.90 -22.11 1.87
C GLU A 129 -29.13 -22.66 2.60
N ASN A 130 -29.29 -23.99 2.68
CA ASN A 130 -30.39 -24.66 3.37
C ASN A 130 -30.38 -24.46 4.89
N ILE A 131 -29.20 -24.37 5.51
CA ILE A 131 -29.07 -24.07 6.95
C ILE A 131 -29.09 -22.57 7.24
N ARG A 132 -28.82 -21.70 6.24
CA ARG A 132 -28.78 -20.23 6.34
C ARG A 132 -30.04 -19.63 6.97
N ASP A 133 -31.22 -20.16 6.64
CA ASP A 133 -32.50 -19.70 7.20
C ASP A 133 -32.66 -20.07 8.68
N THR A 134 -32.09 -21.20 9.11
CA THR A 134 -32.09 -21.62 10.53
C THR A 134 -31.26 -20.66 11.40
N TYR A 135 -30.17 -20.09 10.87
CA TYR A 135 -29.31 -19.11 11.57
C TYR A 135 -29.85 -17.69 11.51
N LYS A 136 -30.57 -17.32 10.44
CA LYS A 136 -31.32 -16.05 10.37
C LYS A 136 -32.36 -15.93 11.49
N VAL A 137 -33.02 -17.04 11.85
CA VAL A 137 -33.96 -17.11 12.98
C VAL A 137 -33.26 -16.82 14.33
N HIS A 138 -31.92 -16.98 14.40
CA HIS A 138 -31.11 -16.79 15.62
C HIS A 138 -30.12 -15.61 15.56
N GLY A 139 -30.15 -14.79 14.49
CA GLY A 139 -29.47 -13.48 14.43
C GLY A 139 -27.97 -13.45 14.07
N LEU A 140 -27.40 -14.47 13.40
CA LEU A 140 -25.96 -14.54 13.05
C LEU A 140 -25.68 -14.42 11.54
N THR A 141 -24.54 -13.85 11.11
CA THR A 141 -24.14 -13.68 9.68
C THR A 141 -22.60 -13.77 9.46
N ILE A 142 -22.13 -14.42 8.37
CA ILE A 142 -20.70 -14.67 8.02
C ILE A 142 -20.23 -13.76 6.86
N ILE A 143 -19.02 -13.13 6.90
CA ILE A 143 -18.52 -12.17 5.87
C ILE A 143 -16.98 -12.21 5.66
N THR A 144 -16.50 -12.20 4.41
CA THR A 144 -15.09 -11.92 4.00
C THR A 144 -15.04 -11.17 2.66
N ARG A 145 -14.49 -9.94 2.55
CA ARG A 145 -14.32 -9.24 1.25
C ARG A 145 -13.11 -8.30 1.14
N ASN A 146 -12.39 -8.38 0.01
CA ASN A 146 -11.37 -7.44 -0.49
C ASN A 146 -11.75 -7.10 -1.93
N SER A 147 -12.55 -6.06 -2.11
CA SER A 147 -13.33 -5.86 -3.33
C SER A 147 -13.68 -4.37 -3.47
N PHE A 148 -13.65 -3.82 -4.70
CA PHE A 148 -13.94 -2.40 -4.97
C PHE A 148 -15.41 -2.25 -5.35
N MET A 149 -16.09 -1.23 -4.82
CA MET A 149 -17.53 -1.02 -5.02
C MET A 149 -17.82 0.42 -5.44
N ASP A 150 -18.52 0.57 -6.55
CA ASP A 150 -19.01 1.87 -7.01
C ASP A 150 -20.32 2.23 -6.29
N ILE A 151 -20.32 3.40 -5.62
CA ILE A 151 -21.47 3.90 -4.86
C ILE A 151 -22.01 5.16 -5.53
N TYR A 152 -23.22 5.07 -6.08
CA TYR A 152 -23.92 6.19 -6.70
C TYR A 152 -24.85 6.84 -5.68
N ILE A 153 -24.48 8.04 -5.22
CA ILE A 153 -25.23 8.78 -4.22
C ILE A 153 -26.12 9.80 -4.91
N VAL A 154 -27.42 9.73 -4.64
CA VAL A 154 -28.45 10.58 -5.25
C VAL A 154 -29.19 11.36 -4.17
N ARG A 155 -29.28 12.67 -4.35
CA ARG A 155 -30.23 13.51 -3.61
C ARG A 155 -31.64 13.28 -4.15
N HIS A 156 -32.63 13.24 -3.26
CA HIS A 156 -34.03 13.29 -3.66
C HIS A 156 -34.35 14.48 -4.59
N GLY A 157 -35.34 14.32 -5.47
CA GLY A 157 -35.85 15.42 -6.29
C GLY A 157 -36.46 16.56 -5.46
N GLU A 158 -36.66 17.70 -6.09
CA GLU A 158 -37.26 18.88 -5.46
C GLU A 158 -38.60 18.57 -4.75
N THR A 159 -38.84 19.21 -3.62
CA THR A 159 -40.12 19.27 -2.90
C THR A 159 -40.62 20.71 -2.82
N ASP A 160 -41.89 20.91 -2.46
CA ASP A 160 -42.45 22.27 -2.30
C ASP A 160 -41.68 23.10 -1.25
N TRP A 161 -41.17 22.46 -0.20
CA TRP A 161 -40.34 23.13 0.80
C TRP A 161 -38.97 23.53 0.24
N ASN A 162 -38.39 22.78 -0.71
CA ASN A 162 -37.14 23.22 -1.36
C ASN A 162 -37.41 24.47 -2.21
N ALA A 163 -38.49 24.47 -3.00
CA ALA A 163 -38.88 25.62 -3.83
C ALA A 163 -39.15 26.88 -2.99
N GLN A 164 -39.71 26.70 -1.79
CA GLN A 164 -39.97 27.78 -0.83
C GLN A 164 -38.76 28.13 0.06
N LYS A 165 -37.61 27.45 -0.09
CA LYS A 165 -36.42 27.60 0.77
C LYS A 165 -36.71 27.39 2.27
N ARG A 166 -37.58 26.42 2.59
CA ARG A 166 -37.88 25.98 3.94
C ARG A 166 -36.96 24.84 4.37
N LEU A 167 -36.56 24.85 5.64
CA LEU A 167 -35.74 23.81 6.24
C LEU A 167 -36.50 22.49 6.30
N GLN A 168 -35.84 21.41 5.91
CA GLN A 168 -36.37 20.06 5.98
C GLN A 168 -35.44 19.22 6.84
N GLY A 169 -36.03 18.38 7.69
CA GLY A 169 -35.32 17.33 8.39
C GLY A 169 -36.13 16.05 8.31
N HIS A 170 -36.69 15.61 9.42
CA HIS A 170 -37.48 14.38 9.49
C HIS A 170 -38.95 14.54 9.11
N THR A 171 -39.45 15.76 8.92
CA THR A 171 -40.79 16.02 8.38
C THR A 171 -40.89 15.45 6.97
N ASP A 172 -41.93 14.65 6.76
CA ASP A 172 -42.06 13.82 5.57
C ASP A 172 -42.83 14.52 4.43
N ILE A 173 -42.11 15.36 3.69
CA ILE A 173 -42.64 16.15 2.57
C ILE A 173 -42.45 15.39 1.24
N PRO A 174 -43.49 15.28 0.38
CA PRO A 174 -43.38 14.61 -0.91
C PRO A 174 -42.70 15.45 -2.00
N LEU A 175 -42.29 14.77 -3.08
CA LEU A 175 -41.75 15.40 -4.28
C LEU A 175 -42.76 16.35 -4.93
N SER A 176 -42.29 17.51 -5.38
CA SER A 176 -43.04 18.41 -6.25
C SER A 176 -43.19 17.78 -7.65
N ALA A 177 -44.03 18.37 -8.51
CA ALA A 177 -44.11 17.96 -9.90
C ALA A 177 -42.74 18.05 -10.62
N GLN A 178 -41.98 19.10 -10.30
CA GLN A 178 -40.63 19.30 -10.81
C GLN A 178 -39.63 18.26 -10.26
N GLY A 179 -39.72 17.91 -8.97
CA GLY A 179 -38.89 16.87 -8.39
C GLY A 179 -39.08 15.50 -9.02
N LYS A 180 -40.32 15.17 -9.40
CA LYS A 180 -40.61 13.94 -10.17
C LYS A 180 -39.94 13.99 -11.55
N LEU A 181 -40.02 15.11 -12.25
CA LEU A 181 -39.36 15.29 -13.55
C LEU A 181 -37.83 15.15 -13.46
N GLN A 182 -37.21 15.72 -12.43
CA GLN A 182 -35.77 15.59 -12.18
C GLN A 182 -35.36 14.11 -11.97
N ALA A 183 -36.14 13.35 -11.21
CA ALA A 183 -35.87 11.93 -11.01
C ALA A 183 -35.99 11.13 -12.32
N TYR A 184 -36.96 11.46 -13.18
CA TYR A 184 -37.04 10.86 -14.52
C TYR A 184 -35.85 11.22 -15.41
N GLN A 185 -35.37 12.46 -15.40
CA GLN A 185 -34.17 12.84 -16.16
C GLN A 185 -32.92 12.12 -15.66
N LEU A 186 -32.79 11.92 -14.35
CA LEU A 186 -31.68 11.19 -13.76
C LEU A 186 -31.72 9.70 -14.11
N LYS A 187 -32.92 9.10 -14.18
CA LYS A 187 -33.11 7.75 -14.69
C LYS A 187 -32.50 7.56 -16.08
N GLU A 188 -32.76 8.49 -17.01
CA GLU A 188 -32.22 8.42 -18.38
C GLU A 188 -30.68 8.47 -18.40
N LYS A 189 -30.07 9.27 -17.51
CA LYS A 189 -28.60 9.32 -17.37
C LYS A 189 -28.00 8.03 -16.80
N PHE A 190 -28.78 7.28 -16.02
CA PHE A 190 -28.37 6.01 -15.42
C PHE A 190 -28.83 4.80 -16.24
N ALA A 191 -29.29 4.99 -17.48
CA ALA A 191 -29.81 3.91 -18.32
C ALA A 191 -28.82 2.76 -18.52
N ASP A 192 -27.52 3.06 -18.62
CA ASP A 192 -26.46 2.06 -18.85
C ASP A 192 -25.89 1.46 -17.54
N ILE A 193 -26.30 1.98 -16.38
CA ILE A 193 -25.76 1.56 -15.07
C ILE A 193 -26.61 0.45 -14.49
N HIS A 194 -25.98 -0.70 -14.22
CA HIS A 194 -26.64 -1.88 -13.69
C HIS A 194 -26.44 -1.96 -12.19
N PHE A 195 -27.36 -1.35 -11.43
CA PHE A 195 -27.29 -1.40 -9.97
C PHE A 195 -27.57 -2.82 -9.46
N SER A 196 -26.76 -3.31 -8.54
CA SER A 196 -27.02 -4.57 -7.83
C SER A 196 -27.98 -4.36 -6.66
N LYS A 197 -27.97 -3.16 -6.06
CA LYS A 197 -28.79 -2.78 -4.91
C LYS A 197 -29.20 -1.31 -4.93
N ILE A 198 -30.34 -1.04 -4.32
CA ILE A 198 -30.84 0.31 -4.08
C ILE A 198 -31.14 0.47 -2.59
N PHE A 199 -30.46 1.41 -1.95
CA PHE A 199 -30.75 1.86 -0.60
C PHE A 199 -31.44 3.21 -0.64
N SER A 200 -32.39 3.43 0.27
CA SER A 200 -33.01 4.75 0.40
C SER A 200 -33.26 5.14 1.85
N SER A 201 -33.29 6.45 2.12
CA SER A 201 -34.01 6.94 3.28
C SER A 201 -35.48 6.54 3.19
N ASP A 202 -36.07 6.24 4.34
CA ASP A 202 -37.49 5.95 4.49
C ASP A 202 -38.41 7.18 4.29
N LEU A 203 -37.84 8.40 4.23
CA LEU A 203 -38.62 9.60 3.94
C LEU A 203 -39.08 9.60 2.47
N ILE A 204 -40.36 9.91 2.26
CA ILE A 204 -41.10 9.68 1.02
C ILE A 204 -40.44 10.34 -0.19
N ARG A 205 -39.84 11.53 -0.04
CA ARG A 205 -39.10 12.21 -1.12
C ARG A 205 -37.92 11.41 -1.67
N ALA A 206 -37.11 10.82 -0.79
CA ALA A 206 -35.94 10.02 -1.18
C ALA A 206 -36.37 8.66 -1.73
N ARG A 207 -37.34 8.03 -1.07
CA ARG A 207 -37.96 6.80 -1.54
C ARG A 207 -38.58 6.95 -2.92
N SER A 208 -39.43 7.95 -3.14
CA SER A 208 -40.04 8.21 -4.45
C SER A 208 -39.01 8.53 -5.53
N THR A 209 -37.89 9.18 -5.18
CA THR A 209 -36.79 9.41 -6.13
C THR A 209 -36.14 8.10 -6.54
N ALA A 210 -35.83 7.22 -5.56
CA ALA A 210 -35.30 5.88 -5.84
C ALA A 210 -36.26 5.04 -6.68
N GLU A 211 -37.57 5.11 -6.39
CA GLU A 211 -38.63 4.42 -7.14
C GLU A 211 -38.70 4.88 -8.60
N LEU A 212 -38.51 6.18 -8.85
CA LEU A 212 -38.53 6.75 -10.19
C LEU A 212 -37.25 6.44 -10.98
N ILE A 213 -36.08 6.41 -10.33
CA ILE A 213 -34.79 6.06 -10.94
C ILE A 213 -34.69 4.57 -11.23
N ARG A 214 -35.27 3.73 -10.37
CA ARG A 214 -35.26 2.28 -10.52
C ARG A 214 -35.72 1.91 -11.94
N SER A 215 -34.84 1.26 -12.69
CA SER A 215 -35.15 0.77 -14.04
C SER A 215 -36.22 -0.33 -13.99
N SER A 216 -36.62 -0.87 -15.14
CA SER A 216 -37.62 -1.96 -15.23
C SER A 216 -37.25 -3.24 -14.47
N ASN A 217 -36.01 -3.37 -14.00
CA ASN A 217 -35.59 -4.42 -13.09
C ASN A 217 -36.14 -4.12 -11.69
N LYS A 218 -37.02 -5.01 -11.20
CA LYS A 218 -37.75 -4.90 -9.92
C LYS A 218 -36.85 -5.07 -8.69
N LEU A 219 -35.68 -4.43 -8.65
CA LEU A 219 -34.81 -4.45 -7.49
C LEU A 219 -35.54 -3.87 -6.27
N PRO A 220 -35.44 -4.50 -5.09
CA PRO A 220 -36.03 -3.96 -3.88
C PRO A 220 -35.28 -2.69 -3.46
N ILE A 221 -36.03 -1.71 -3.00
CA ILE A 221 -35.46 -0.52 -2.35
C ILE A 221 -35.38 -0.83 -0.87
N ILE A 222 -34.16 -0.85 -0.33
CA ILE A 222 -33.90 -1.14 1.08
C ILE A 222 -33.93 0.19 1.84
N GLU A 223 -35.03 0.43 2.54
CA GLU A 223 -35.23 1.65 3.33
C GLU A 223 -34.48 1.57 4.68
N THR A 224 -33.86 2.67 5.10
CA THR A 224 -33.21 2.74 6.41
C THR A 224 -33.26 4.15 7.01
N LEU A 225 -33.51 4.20 8.33
CA LEU A 225 -33.45 5.43 9.13
C LEU A 225 -32.06 6.04 9.13
N LEU A 226 -31.02 5.22 8.94
CA LEU A 226 -29.63 5.69 8.93
C LEU A 226 -29.35 6.64 7.76
N LEU A 227 -30.20 6.64 6.73
CA LEU A 227 -30.09 7.53 5.57
C LEU A 227 -31.01 8.75 5.64
N ARG A 228 -31.72 9.01 6.74
CA ARG A 228 -32.55 10.22 6.89
C ARG A 228 -31.72 11.50 6.82
N GLU A 229 -32.36 12.59 6.40
CA GLU A 229 -31.80 13.95 6.51
C GLU A 229 -31.47 14.25 7.97
N ARG A 230 -30.60 15.22 8.24
CA ARG A 230 -30.36 15.66 9.62
C ARG A 230 -31.65 16.23 10.21
N CYS A 231 -31.97 15.83 11.44
CA CYS A 231 -33.09 16.38 12.18
C CYS A 231 -32.87 17.88 12.43
N MET A 232 -33.73 18.74 11.89
CA MET A 232 -33.61 20.20 12.13
C MET A 232 -34.38 20.64 13.39
N GLY A 233 -35.00 19.70 14.11
CA GLY A 233 -35.70 19.96 15.36
C GLY A 233 -36.91 20.87 15.18
N THR A 234 -37.10 21.84 16.08
CA THR A 234 -38.22 22.80 16.03
C THR A 234 -38.18 23.78 14.85
N TRP A 235 -37.10 23.75 14.05
CA TRP A 235 -36.89 24.63 12.90
C TRP A 235 -37.42 24.06 11.57
N GLU A 236 -37.86 22.81 11.54
CA GLU A 236 -38.45 22.23 10.33
C GLU A 236 -39.67 23.03 9.87
N GLY A 237 -39.73 23.32 8.56
CA GLY A 237 -40.78 24.13 7.94
C GLY A 237 -40.58 25.63 8.03
N ARG A 238 -39.60 26.13 8.78
CA ARG A 238 -39.23 27.56 8.80
C ARG A 238 -38.36 27.92 7.59
N LEU A 239 -38.26 29.20 7.26
CA LEU A 239 -37.40 29.65 6.17
C LEU A 239 -35.92 29.50 6.57
N ALA A 240 -35.07 28.97 5.69
CA ALA A 240 -33.65 28.79 5.99
C ALA A 240 -32.94 30.10 6.34
N GLY A 241 -33.39 31.22 5.78
CA GLY A 241 -32.89 32.56 6.12
C GLY A 241 -33.14 32.97 7.58
N GLU A 242 -34.22 32.48 8.20
CA GLU A 242 -34.53 32.76 9.61
C GLU A 242 -33.54 32.06 10.55
N LEU A 243 -33.17 30.81 10.26
CA LEU A 243 -32.15 30.10 11.02
C LEU A 243 -30.77 30.77 10.85
N ASN A 244 -30.41 31.18 9.63
CA ASN A 244 -29.14 31.87 9.41
C ASN A 244 -29.05 33.18 10.22
N LEU A 245 -30.11 33.99 10.20
CA LEU A 245 -30.19 35.21 11.01
C LEU A 245 -30.12 34.91 12.51
N HIS A 246 -30.83 33.87 12.97
CA HIS A 246 -30.78 33.44 14.35
C HIS A 246 -29.36 33.04 14.76
N LEU A 247 -28.69 32.19 13.97
CA LEU A 247 -27.32 31.75 14.24
C LEU A 247 -26.33 32.92 14.26
N GLN A 248 -26.41 33.83 13.28
CA GLN A 248 -25.57 35.03 13.25
C GLN A 248 -25.75 35.93 14.49
N GLN A 249 -26.93 35.88 15.12
CA GLN A 249 -27.22 36.66 16.33
C GLN A 249 -26.87 35.92 17.62
N THR A 250 -26.88 34.58 17.63
CA THR A 250 -26.73 33.79 18.86
C THR A 250 -25.36 33.15 19.04
N VAL A 251 -24.67 32.81 17.95
CA VAL A 251 -23.42 32.07 17.98
C VAL A 251 -22.46 32.56 16.90
N ASP A 252 -21.24 32.85 17.31
CA ASP A 252 -20.14 33.12 16.40
C ASP A 252 -19.50 31.81 15.94
N LEU A 253 -20.08 31.20 14.90
CA LEU A 253 -19.65 29.90 14.37
C LEU A 253 -18.22 29.92 13.82
N ASP A 254 -17.71 31.09 13.45
CA ASP A 254 -16.34 31.26 12.93
C ASP A 254 -15.27 30.98 14.00
N LYS A 255 -15.65 31.02 15.28
CA LYS A 255 -14.75 30.71 16.41
C LYS A 255 -14.69 29.24 16.78
N PHE A 256 -15.56 28.41 16.22
CA PHE A 256 -15.65 27.01 16.66
C PHE A 256 -14.41 26.25 16.21
N THR A 257 -13.96 25.27 17.00
CA THR A 257 -13.08 24.19 16.52
C THR A 257 -13.86 23.27 15.56
N GLN A 258 -13.18 22.40 14.80
CA GLN A 258 -13.88 21.47 13.90
C GLN A 258 -14.82 20.57 14.71
N LYS A 259 -14.32 20.10 15.85
CA LYS A 259 -15.05 19.24 16.76
C LYS A 259 -16.26 19.96 17.35
N GLU A 260 -16.11 21.22 17.76
CA GLU A 260 -17.23 22.02 18.28
C GLU A 260 -18.26 22.29 17.18
N TYR A 261 -17.83 22.64 15.97
CA TYR A 261 -18.74 22.84 14.83
C TYR A 261 -19.52 21.58 14.52
N LEU A 262 -18.84 20.43 14.46
CA LEU A 262 -19.48 19.16 14.16
C LEU A 262 -20.45 18.72 15.27
N SER A 263 -20.15 19.00 16.52
CA SER A 263 -21.02 18.66 17.66
C SER A 263 -22.07 19.72 17.99
N PHE A 264 -22.03 20.87 17.32
CA PHE A 264 -22.94 21.98 17.60
C PHE A 264 -24.38 21.62 17.25
N ARG A 265 -25.28 22.03 18.14
CA ARG A 265 -26.73 21.98 17.96
C ARG A 265 -27.28 23.37 18.22
N TRP A 266 -28.08 23.88 17.29
CA TRP A 266 -28.73 25.18 17.43
C TRP A 266 -30.05 25.12 18.21
N ASP A 267 -30.50 23.90 18.52
CA ASP A 267 -31.63 23.56 19.38
C ASP A 267 -31.39 22.14 19.91
N ASP A 268 -31.80 21.86 21.14
CA ASP A 268 -31.66 20.55 21.81
C ASP A 268 -32.38 19.43 21.05
N THR A 269 -33.41 19.78 20.27
CA THR A 269 -34.18 18.83 19.45
C THR A 269 -33.56 18.57 18.06
N ALA A 270 -32.57 19.34 17.66
CA ALA A 270 -31.86 19.18 16.40
C ALA A 270 -30.71 18.17 16.53
N GLU A 271 -30.43 17.44 15.45
CA GLU A 271 -29.20 16.66 15.31
C GLU A 271 -28.02 17.60 15.00
N SER A 272 -26.87 17.33 15.61
CA SER A 272 -25.60 17.92 15.18
C SER A 272 -25.10 17.24 13.91
N TYR A 273 -24.09 17.82 13.27
CA TYR A 273 -23.38 17.16 12.16
C TYR A 273 -22.73 15.83 12.61
N SER A 274 -22.26 15.76 13.87
CA SER A 274 -21.63 14.57 14.44
C SER A 274 -22.62 13.42 14.62
N ASP A 275 -23.87 13.72 14.99
CA ASP A 275 -24.92 12.69 15.13
C ASP A 275 -25.25 12.09 13.77
N ALA A 276 -25.48 12.96 12.77
CA ALA A 276 -25.71 12.55 11.39
C ALA A 276 -24.52 11.76 10.83
N TYR A 277 -23.29 12.22 11.07
CA TYR A 277 -22.05 11.54 10.70
C TYR A 277 -21.96 10.12 11.29
N GLN A 278 -22.17 9.96 12.60
CA GLN A 278 -22.11 8.64 13.25
C GLN A 278 -23.16 7.68 12.69
N ARG A 279 -24.36 8.21 12.40
CA ARG A 279 -25.45 7.46 11.79
C ARG A 279 -25.10 6.96 10.38
N ILE A 280 -24.50 7.83 9.56
CA ILE A 280 -24.03 7.49 8.21
C ILE A 280 -22.85 6.51 8.25
N GLN A 281 -21.89 6.75 9.14
CA GLN A 281 -20.74 5.85 9.33
C GLN A 281 -21.21 4.44 9.70
N THR A 282 -22.22 4.34 10.56
CA THR A 282 -22.87 3.07 10.91
C THR A 282 -23.48 2.41 9.68
N PHE A 283 -24.16 3.16 8.81
CA PHE A 283 -24.69 2.64 7.55
C PHE A 283 -23.58 2.14 6.61
N ILE A 284 -22.58 2.97 6.31
CA ILE A 284 -21.48 2.60 5.39
C ILE A 284 -20.72 1.38 5.90
N ARG A 285 -20.46 1.30 7.22
CA ARG A 285 -19.87 0.10 7.83
C ARG A 285 -20.79 -1.11 7.67
N SER A 286 -22.08 -0.99 8.00
CA SER A 286 -23.03 -2.11 7.86
C SER A 286 -23.15 -2.63 6.42
N MET A 287 -23.00 -1.73 5.45
CA MET A 287 -23.02 -2.05 4.03
C MET A 287 -21.70 -2.71 3.59
N ALA A 288 -20.55 -2.11 3.94
CA ALA A 288 -19.23 -2.67 3.63
C ALA A 288 -19.04 -4.07 4.26
N PHE A 289 -19.60 -4.28 5.45
CA PHE A 289 -19.68 -5.56 6.14
C PHE A 289 -21.05 -6.21 5.93
N SER A 290 -21.60 -6.25 4.72
CA SER A 290 -22.76 -7.08 4.39
C SER A 290 -22.35 -8.21 3.44
N PRO A 291 -22.63 -9.49 3.74
CA PRO A 291 -22.18 -10.62 2.91
C PRO A 291 -22.85 -10.71 1.55
N SER A 292 -23.99 -10.02 1.40
CA SER A 292 -24.77 -9.96 0.17
C SER A 292 -24.35 -8.82 -0.76
N MET A 293 -23.36 -8.00 -0.39
CA MET A 293 -22.80 -7.03 -1.32
C MET A 293 -22.13 -7.75 -2.49
N ASN A 294 -21.76 -7.10 -3.59
CA ASN A 294 -20.95 -7.54 -4.74
C ASN A 294 -20.14 -6.33 -5.21
N ASP A 295 -19.20 -6.49 -6.13
CA ASP A 295 -18.41 -5.38 -6.70
C ASP A 295 -19.22 -4.52 -7.68
N ASP A 296 -20.45 -4.96 -7.94
CA ASP A 296 -21.40 -4.29 -8.81
C ASP A 296 -21.90 -2.96 -8.20
N PRO A 297 -22.13 -1.93 -9.04
CA PRO A 297 -22.63 -0.63 -8.63
C PRO A 297 -23.83 -0.68 -7.68
N ILE A 298 -23.85 0.19 -6.66
CA ILE A 298 -25.00 0.38 -5.77
C ILE A 298 -25.55 1.80 -5.87
N LEU A 299 -26.87 1.94 -5.73
CA LEU A 299 -27.55 3.23 -5.68
C LEU A 299 -27.95 3.56 -4.24
N LEU A 300 -27.64 4.78 -3.80
CA LEU A 300 -28.01 5.32 -2.50
C LEU A 300 -28.83 6.60 -2.69
N SER A 301 -30.14 6.54 -2.43
CA SER A 301 -31.04 7.69 -2.52
C SER A 301 -31.29 8.30 -1.14
N SER A 302 -30.80 9.51 -0.92
CA SER A 302 -30.88 10.20 0.36
C SER A 302 -31.07 11.72 0.17
N HIS A 303 -30.54 12.53 1.08
CA HIS A 303 -30.83 13.95 1.22
C HIS A 303 -29.58 14.81 1.05
N GLY A 304 -29.77 15.98 0.46
CA GLY A 304 -28.69 16.77 -0.11
C GLY A 304 -28.15 17.86 0.80
N GLU A 305 -28.82 18.17 1.91
CA GLU A 305 -28.38 19.28 2.77
C GLU A 305 -27.52 18.78 3.95
N SER A 306 -27.70 17.53 4.40
CA SER A 306 -26.92 16.94 5.53
C SER A 306 -26.71 15.41 5.49
N LEU A 307 -26.81 14.73 4.35
CA LEU A 307 -26.24 13.37 4.22
C LEU A 307 -25.02 13.34 3.30
N ALA A 308 -25.11 14.08 2.19
CA ALA A 308 -23.99 14.26 1.30
C ALA A 308 -22.78 14.88 2.02
N ASN A 309 -22.97 15.88 2.88
CA ASN A 309 -21.85 16.62 3.47
C ASN A 309 -21.08 15.79 4.50
N GLU A 310 -21.76 15.02 5.33
CA GLU A 310 -21.18 14.22 6.41
C GLU A 310 -20.43 13.00 5.85
N LEU A 311 -21.01 12.38 4.81
CA LEU A 311 -20.34 11.34 4.05
C LEU A 311 -19.13 11.91 3.28
N LEU A 312 -19.26 13.10 2.69
CA LEU A 312 -18.14 13.77 2.01
C LEU A 312 -17.03 14.17 2.98
N LEU A 313 -17.35 14.74 4.14
CA LEU A 313 -16.37 15.06 5.18
C LEU A 313 -15.63 13.81 5.65
N TYR A 314 -16.33 12.68 5.80
CA TYR A 314 -15.69 11.39 6.08
C TYR A 314 -14.77 10.96 4.94
N LEU A 315 -15.25 10.96 3.69
CA LEU A 315 -14.46 10.56 2.53
C LEU A 315 -13.22 11.46 2.34
N PHE A 316 -13.34 12.75 2.63
CA PHE A 316 -12.25 13.72 2.52
C PHE A 316 -11.08 13.37 3.46
N GLU A 317 -11.32 12.75 4.62
CA GLU A 317 -10.24 12.28 5.52
C GLU A 317 -9.35 11.22 4.86
N PHE A 318 -9.87 10.49 3.87
CA PHE A 318 -9.16 9.45 3.14
C PHE A 318 -8.60 9.92 1.80
N LEU A 319 -8.97 11.12 1.34
CA LEU A 319 -8.56 11.66 0.06
C LEU A 319 -7.38 12.62 0.22
N ASP A 320 -6.50 12.60 -0.77
CA ASP A 320 -5.49 13.64 -0.88
C ASP A 320 -6.15 14.98 -1.23
N GLY A 321 -5.64 16.06 -0.64
CA GLY A 321 -6.11 17.43 -0.83
C GLY A 321 -6.13 17.81 -2.30
N ILE A 322 -5.15 17.38 -3.11
CA ILE A 322 -5.13 17.66 -4.55
C ILE A 322 -6.37 17.08 -5.24
N HIS A 323 -6.78 15.86 -4.90
CA HIS A 323 -7.98 15.24 -5.45
C HIS A 323 -9.24 16.00 -5.04
N LEU A 324 -9.30 16.47 -3.78
CA LEU A 324 -10.39 17.32 -3.31
C LEU A 324 -10.46 18.63 -4.07
N PHE A 325 -9.33 19.33 -4.19
CA PHE A 325 -9.28 20.59 -4.91
C PHE A 325 -9.68 20.39 -6.37
N ARG A 326 -9.06 19.44 -7.09
CA ARG A 326 -9.43 19.09 -8.48
C ARG A 326 -10.93 18.82 -8.65
N ALA A 327 -11.53 18.04 -7.76
CA ALA A 327 -12.93 17.64 -7.89
C ALA A 327 -13.90 18.80 -7.59
N PHE A 328 -13.54 19.72 -6.68
CA PHE A 328 -14.50 20.64 -6.10
C PHE A 328 -14.22 22.13 -6.33
N HIS A 329 -13.01 22.52 -6.78
CA HIS A 329 -12.62 23.93 -6.84
C HIS A 329 -13.54 24.80 -7.70
N ASN A 330 -14.08 24.24 -8.79
CA ASN A 330 -15.03 24.90 -9.69
C ASN A 330 -16.50 24.70 -9.32
N LEU A 331 -16.80 23.94 -8.28
CA LEU A 331 -18.17 23.65 -7.84
C LEU A 331 -18.71 24.80 -6.98
N ASN A 332 -20.00 24.71 -6.63
CA ASN A 332 -20.73 25.82 -6.02
C ASN A 332 -20.02 26.44 -4.79
N SER A 333 -20.31 27.70 -4.51
CA SER A 333 -19.72 28.44 -3.38
C SER A 333 -19.89 27.74 -2.03
N ARG A 334 -20.90 26.87 -1.86
CA ARG A 334 -21.17 26.10 -0.64
C ARG A 334 -20.23 24.90 -0.46
N PHE A 335 -19.86 24.19 -1.53
CA PHE A 335 -18.88 23.09 -1.48
C PHE A 335 -17.49 23.64 -1.22
N ASN A 336 -17.16 24.77 -1.84
CA ASN A 336 -15.94 25.51 -1.54
C ASN A 336 -15.93 25.94 -0.06
N HIS A 337 -17.03 26.47 0.48
CA HIS A 337 -17.15 26.79 1.91
C HIS A 337 -16.94 25.56 2.82
N LEU A 338 -17.49 24.39 2.47
CA LEU A 338 -17.31 23.15 3.25
C LEU A 338 -15.85 22.68 3.27
N LEU A 339 -15.16 22.79 2.14
CA LEU A 339 -13.73 22.54 2.06
C LEU A 339 -12.99 23.54 2.96
N PHE A 340 -13.04 24.84 2.64
CA PHE A 340 -12.17 25.83 3.27
C PHE A 340 -12.41 26.06 4.77
N ILE A 341 -13.65 25.93 5.25
CA ILE A 341 -14.02 26.34 6.62
C ILE A 341 -14.25 25.13 7.54
N HIS A 342 -14.73 24.01 7.01
CA HIS A 342 -15.18 22.88 7.84
C HIS A 342 -14.33 21.62 7.74
N PHE A 343 -13.56 21.43 6.67
CA PHE A 343 -12.62 20.33 6.55
C PHE A 343 -11.22 20.79 6.99
N ARG A 344 -10.82 20.48 8.23
CA ARG A 344 -9.65 21.14 8.86
C ARG A 344 -8.33 20.39 8.81
N ALA A 345 -8.27 19.26 8.11
CA ALA A 345 -7.08 18.42 8.08
C ALA A 345 -6.78 17.99 6.66
N TYR A 346 -5.93 18.76 5.98
CA TYR A 346 -5.50 18.46 4.63
C TYR A 346 -4.19 17.66 4.61
N ARG A 347 -4.14 16.69 3.71
CA ARG A 347 -2.92 16.00 3.32
C ARG A 347 -2.65 16.38 1.87
N PHE A 348 -1.46 16.88 1.58
CA PHE A 348 -1.06 17.22 0.22
C PHE A 348 0.11 16.35 -0.19
N ASP A 349 -0.10 15.47 -1.16
CA ASP A 349 0.94 14.71 -1.82
C ASP A 349 1.14 15.24 -3.24
N PHE A 350 2.01 16.24 -3.40
CA PHE A 350 2.27 16.85 -4.70
C PHE A 350 3.05 15.96 -5.68
N ARG A 351 3.27 14.68 -5.37
CA ARG A 351 3.76 13.74 -6.38
C ARG A 351 2.69 13.51 -7.44
N SER A 352 3.10 13.39 -8.70
CA SER A 352 2.19 13.14 -9.83
C SER A 352 1.15 14.25 -10.10
N ILE A 353 1.41 15.49 -9.67
CA ILE A 353 0.58 16.65 -10.00
C ILE A 353 1.06 17.32 -11.30
N SER A 354 0.14 17.83 -12.12
CA SER A 354 0.51 18.68 -13.26
C SER A 354 1.02 20.05 -12.77
N LYS A 355 1.89 20.70 -13.55
CA LYS A 355 2.38 22.04 -13.20
C LYS A 355 1.24 23.06 -13.09
N TYR A 356 0.25 22.94 -13.98
CA TYR A 356 -0.93 23.81 -13.98
C TYR A 356 -1.68 23.76 -12.64
N GLU A 357 -2.02 22.55 -12.19
CA GLU A 357 -2.78 22.37 -10.95
C GLU A 357 -1.94 22.73 -9.73
N PHE A 358 -0.64 22.44 -9.75
CA PHE A 358 0.27 22.87 -8.71
C PHE A 358 0.31 24.39 -8.57
N ASP A 359 0.44 25.11 -9.69
CA ASP A 359 0.43 26.57 -9.72
C ASP A 359 -0.91 27.11 -9.19
N ILE A 360 -2.05 26.52 -9.60
CA ILE A 360 -3.37 26.91 -9.10
C ILE A 360 -3.49 26.72 -7.59
N ILE A 361 -3.13 25.54 -7.09
CA ILE A 361 -3.25 25.23 -5.67
C ILE A 361 -2.35 26.16 -4.87
N CYS A 362 -1.10 26.31 -5.27
CA CYS A 362 -0.14 27.17 -4.58
C CYS A 362 -0.55 28.65 -4.62
N GLN A 363 -1.02 29.17 -5.76
CA GLN A 363 -1.35 30.59 -5.88
C GLN A 363 -2.66 30.97 -5.18
N TYR A 364 -3.70 30.16 -5.34
CA TYR A 364 -5.07 30.57 -5.01
C TYR A 364 -5.65 29.89 -3.77
N TYR A 365 -5.26 28.65 -3.47
CA TYR A 365 -5.91 27.86 -2.42
C TYR A 365 -5.05 27.71 -1.17
N LEU A 366 -3.78 27.34 -1.36
CA LEU A 366 -2.85 27.06 -0.29
C LEU A 366 -2.72 28.20 0.74
N PRO A 367 -2.69 29.50 0.36
CA PRO A 367 -2.63 30.59 1.35
C PRO A 367 -3.79 30.63 2.34
N SER A 368 -4.96 30.10 1.97
CA SER A 368 -6.19 30.14 2.79
C SER A 368 -6.35 28.95 3.75
N ILE A 369 -5.55 27.89 3.57
CA ILE A 369 -5.67 26.63 4.33
C ILE A 369 -4.34 26.16 4.91
N ILE A 370 -3.28 26.97 4.82
CA ILE A 370 -1.91 26.58 5.18
C ILE A 370 -1.80 26.08 6.62
N ASP A 371 -2.60 26.65 7.51
CA ASP A 371 -2.71 26.28 8.92
C ASP A 371 -3.52 25.00 9.15
N GLN A 372 -4.24 24.49 8.16
CA GLN A 372 -5.06 23.26 8.23
C GLN A 372 -4.33 22.03 7.64
N ILE A 373 -3.09 22.19 7.16
CA ILE A 373 -2.33 21.10 6.54
C ILE A 373 -1.59 20.31 7.61
N ILE A 374 -1.88 18.99 7.65
CA ILE A 374 -1.28 18.05 8.60
C ILE A 374 -0.19 17.17 7.97
N SER A 375 -0.20 17.03 6.64
CA SER A 375 0.81 16.27 5.89
C SER A 375 1.12 16.97 4.58
N LEU A 376 2.41 17.08 4.25
CA LEU A 376 2.90 17.70 3.04
C LEU A 376 4.00 16.84 2.41
N THR A 377 3.88 16.54 1.11
CA THR A 377 4.93 15.95 0.29
C THR A 377 5.37 16.94 -0.77
N ILE A 378 6.67 17.22 -0.83
CA ILE A 378 7.33 17.99 -1.87
C ILE A 378 8.30 17.06 -2.59
N SER A 379 8.32 17.09 -3.91
CA SER A 379 9.10 16.16 -4.73
C SER A 379 9.81 16.84 -5.90
N ASP A 380 11.09 16.57 -6.14
CA ASP A 380 11.77 16.92 -7.41
C ASP A 380 12.06 15.66 -8.26
N ASP A 381 11.13 14.71 -8.24
CA ASP A 381 11.21 13.45 -8.99
C ASP A 381 11.04 13.64 -10.50
N ASP A 382 10.93 12.50 -11.20
CA ASP A 382 10.75 12.47 -12.65
C ASP A 382 9.37 13.02 -13.08
N GLU A 383 8.35 13.02 -12.22
CA GLU A 383 7.01 13.51 -12.55
C GLU A 383 6.83 15.00 -12.27
N THR A 384 7.59 15.54 -11.32
CA THR A 384 7.42 16.90 -10.78
C THR A 384 8.76 17.63 -10.65
N PRO A 385 9.50 17.83 -11.75
CA PRO A 385 10.86 18.34 -11.67
C PRO A 385 10.87 19.81 -11.20
N ASN A 386 11.77 20.09 -10.25
CA ASN A 386 11.96 21.40 -9.61
C ASN A 386 10.75 21.94 -8.84
N GLN A 387 9.83 21.07 -8.41
CA GLN A 387 8.67 21.49 -7.62
C GLN A 387 9.06 22.23 -6.36
N SER A 388 10.14 21.84 -5.68
CA SER A 388 10.54 22.41 -4.40
C SER A 388 10.95 23.88 -4.53
N GLU A 389 11.69 24.24 -5.59
CA GLU A 389 12.05 25.62 -5.90
C GLU A 389 10.83 26.47 -6.23
N ILE A 390 9.93 25.93 -7.07
CA ILE A 390 8.70 26.62 -7.46
C ILE A 390 7.80 26.81 -6.25
N PHE A 391 7.69 25.80 -5.38
CA PHE A 391 6.95 25.89 -4.12
C PHE A 391 7.44 27.07 -3.26
N LEU A 392 8.75 27.19 -3.08
CA LEU A 392 9.36 28.28 -2.31
C LEU A 392 9.20 29.65 -3.00
N SER A 393 9.10 29.70 -4.32
CA SER A 393 8.90 30.94 -5.08
C SER A 393 7.54 31.62 -4.79
N TYR A 394 6.57 30.87 -4.27
CA TYR A 394 5.28 31.41 -3.83
C TYR A 394 5.32 32.13 -2.47
N ASN A 395 6.52 32.41 -1.94
CA ASN A 395 6.74 33.05 -0.62
C ASN A 395 6.12 32.28 0.56
N PHE A 396 6.01 30.96 0.40
CA PHE A 396 5.73 30.06 1.51
C PHE A 396 7.00 29.84 2.31
N THR A 397 6.84 29.83 3.63
CA THR A 397 7.86 29.40 4.57
C THR A 397 7.22 28.32 5.44
N LEU A 398 7.93 27.22 5.69
CA LEU A 398 7.32 26.06 6.34
C LEU A 398 6.79 26.38 7.73
N ASP A 399 7.34 27.36 8.44
CA ASP A 399 6.83 27.85 9.73
C ASP A 399 5.36 28.30 9.72
N LYS A 400 4.79 28.62 8.55
CA LYS A 400 3.36 28.93 8.39
C LYS A 400 2.46 27.70 8.50
N PHE A 401 3.00 26.49 8.30
CA PHE A 401 2.27 25.23 8.40
C PHE A 401 2.19 24.78 9.87
N ILE A 402 1.54 25.59 10.71
CA ILE A 402 1.61 25.48 12.17
C ILE A 402 1.13 24.15 12.72
N HIS A 403 0.29 23.40 12.01
CA HIS A 403 -0.24 22.08 12.42
C HIS A 403 0.40 20.90 11.66
N LEU A 404 1.48 21.13 10.91
CA LEU A 404 2.14 20.08 10.13
C LEU A 404 2.67 18.98 11.05
N GLN A 405 2.23 17.74 10.81
CA GLN A 405 2.63 16.57 11.59
C GLN A 405 3.63 15.70 10.82
N SER A 406 3.50 15.66 9.49
CA SER A 406 4.32 14.84 8.60
C SER A 406 4.83 15.67 7.41
N LEU A 407 6.13 15.60 7.16
CA LEU A 407 6.76 16.19 5.98
C LEU A 407 7.53 15.11 5.21
N THR A 408 7.28 15.03 3.91
CA THR A 408 8.00 14.16 2.98
C THR A 408 8.74 14.99 1.94
N LEU A 409 10.04 14.81 1.85
CA LEU A 409 10.93 15.42 0.88
C LEU A 409 11.45 14.32 -0.05
N TYR A 410 10.97 14.30 -1.29
CA TYR A 410 11.24 13.25 -2.25
C TYR A 410 12.15 13.77 -3.38
N SER A 411 13.28 13.11 -3.62
CA SER A 411 14.22 13.45 -4.69
C SER A 411 14.68 14.91 -4.79
N ILE A 412 14.63 15.69 -3.70
CA ILE A 412 15.00 17.13 -3.71
C ILE A 412 16.40 17.32 -4.28
N GLN A 413 16.51 18.03 -5.41
CA GLN A 413 17.74 18.06 -6.22
C GLN A 413 18.76 19.11 -5.78
N SER A 414 18.41 20.01 -4.86
CA SER A 414 19.32 21.05 -4.37
C SER A 414 19.61 20.90 -2.89
N PHE A 415 20.89 20.82 -2.52
CA PHE A 415 21.28 20.79 -1.11
C PHE A 415 20.85 22.06 -0.37
N ASP A 416 21.02 23.23 -0.97
CA ASP A 416 20.69 24.51 -0.32
C ASP A 416 19.18 24.63 -0.05
N GLN A 417 18.34 24.10 -0.96
CA GLN A 417 16.88 24.05 -0.75
C GLN A 417 16.52 23.05 0.35
N LEU A 418 17.15 21.87 0.33
CA LEU A 418 16.95 20.87 1.37
C LEU A 418 17.31 21.41 2.75
N ASP A 419 18.45 22.08 2.88
CA ASP A 419 18.89 22.70 4.13
C ASP A 419 17.94 23.82 4.57
N GLN A 420 17.49 24.67 3.64
CA GLN A 420 16.50 25.71 3.92
C GLN A 420 15.18 25.13 4.44
N LEU A 421 14.65 24.07 3.80
CA LEU A 421 13.40 23.41 4.23
C LEU A 421 13.56 22.79 5.62
N ILE A 422 14.65 22.09 5.88
CA ILE A 422 14.94 21.48 7.19
C ILE A 422 15.14 22.56 8.27
N PHE A 423 15.84 23.64 7.97
CA PHE A 423 16.02 24.75 8.91
C PHE A 423 14.67 25.35 9.34
N GLN A 424 13.73 25.53 8.40
CA GLN A 424 12.38 26.02 8.71
C GLN A 424 11.57 25.03 9.56
N CYS A 425 11.83 23.73 9.45
CA CYS A 425 11.15 22.71 10.27
C CYS A 425 11.39 22.88 11.77
N CYS A 426 12.48 23.56 12.18
CA CYS A 426 12.78 23.82 13.58
C CYS A 426 11.69 24.66 14.28
N GLN A 427 10.90 25.41 13.51
CA GLN A 427 9.80 26.23 14.02
C GLN A 427 8.46 25.47 14.10
N LEU A 428 8.41 24.20 13.68
CA LEU A 428 7.16 23.44 13.59
C LEU A 428 6.85 22.69 14.90
N PRO A 429 5.82 23.11 15.67
CA PRO A 429 5.59 22.58 17.00
C PRO A 429 4.93 21.20 17.03
N TYR A 430 4.42 20.68 15.91
CA TYR A 430 3.75 19.38 15.82
C TYR A 430 4.42 18.40 14.84
N LEU A 431 5.54 18.77 14.23
CA LEU A 431 6.25 17.90 13.30
C LEU A 431 6.80 16.69 14.05
N THR A 432 6.23 15.52 13.77
CA THR A 432 6.59 14.24 14.43
C THR A 432 7.19 13.25 13.45
N HIS A 433 6.89 13.38 12.16
CA HIS A 433 7.37 12.48 11.11
C HIS A 433 8.08 13.29 10.01
N LEU A 434 9.29 12.86 9.69
CA LEU A 434 10.07 13.41 8.57
C LEU A 434 10.55 12.26 7.68
N TYR A 435 10.30 12.38 6.39
CA TYR A 435 10.74 11.44 5.37
C TYR A 435 11.64 12.18 4.38
N MET A 436 12.83 11.66 4.16
CA MET A 436 13.77 12.10 3.13
C MET A 436 14.06 10.90 2.23
N ILE A 437 13.61 10.96 0.99
CA ILE A 437 13.65 9.83 0.06
C ILE A 437 14.42 10.26 -1.18
N ASP A 438 15.35 9.42 -1.64
CA ASP A 438 16.12 9.62 -2.87
C ASP A 438 16.87 10.97 -2.94
N GLY A 439 17.39 11.45 -1.80
CA GLY A 439 18.04 12.77 -1.68
C GLY A 439 19.36 12.94 -2.47
N TYR A 440 19.72 14.21 -2.70
CA TYR A 440 20.80 14.69 -3.59
C TYR A 440 22.25 14.49 -3.13
N ASN A 441 23.15 14.22 -4.10
CA ASN A 441 24.60 14.09 -3.94
C ASN A 441 25.38 15.14 -4.76
N ASP A 442 25.50 16.37 -4.25
CA ASP A 442 26.31 17.45 -4.87
C ASP A 442 27.83 17.26 -4.70
N GLY A 443 28.30 16.16 -4.11
CA GLY A 443 29.69 16.06 -3.67
C GLY A 443 30.09 17.01 -2.52
N ARG A 444 29.18 17.86 -2.01
CA ARG A 444 29.33 18.70 -0.81
C ARG A 444 29.24 17.90 0.49
N LYS A 445 30.22 17.00 0.69
CA LYS A 445 30.28 16.09 1.85
C LYS A 445 30.38 16.79 3.22
N ASN A 446 30.82 18.06 3.25
CA ASN A 446 31.01 18.79 4.50
C ASN A 446 29.71 19.38 5.06
N ASP A 447 28.69 19.60 4.24
CA ASP A 447 27.46 20.31 4.65
C ASP A 447 26.37 19.38 5.18
N ILE A 448 26.45 18.07 4.86
CA ILE A 448 25.56 17.02 5.39
C ILE A 448 25.54 17.01 6.93
N GLN A 449 26.65 17.39 7.58
CA GLN A 449 26.72 17.48 9.03
C GLN A 449 25.74 18.53 9.59
N PHE A 450 25.67 19.69 8.95
CA PHE A 450 24.77 20.77 9.38
C PHE A 450 23.31 20.34 9.22
N LEU A 451 22.98 19.73 8.08
CA LEU A 451 21.65 19.18 7.80
C LEU A 451 21.21 18.15 8.86
N ILE A 452 22.06 17.15 9.14
CA ILE A 452 21.75 16.12 10.14
C ILE A 452 21.59 16.72 11.54
N ASN A 453 22.46 17.67 11.92
CA ASN A 453 22.34 18.35 13.21
C ASN A 453 21.03 19.14 13.32
N ASN A 454 20.60 19.81 12.25
CA ASN A 454 19.31 20.50 12.23
C ASN A 454 18.15 19.52 12.43
N ILE A 455 18.18 18.36 11.76
CA ILE A 455 17.18 17.30 11.95
C ILE A 455 17.18 16.80 13.41
N TRP A 456 18.35 16.57 14.00
CA TRP A 456 18.48 16.11 15.39
C TRP A 456 18.02 17.15 16.42
N SER A 457 18.03 18.43 16.05
CA SER A 457 17.54 19.53 16.88
C SER A 457 16.01 19.66 16.90
N LEU A 458 15.30 18.95 16.02
CA LEU A 458 13.83 19.01 15.93
C LEU A 458 13.19 18.45 17.21
N PRO A 459 12.42 19.25 17.97
CA PRO A 459 12.10 18.96 19.37
C PRO A 459 11.08 17.83 19.58
N LYS A 460 10.21 17.57 18.58
CA LYS A 460 9.16 16.54 18.65
C LYS A 460 9.29 15.46 17.57
N LEU A 461 10.41 15.42 16.86
CA LEU A 461 10.62 14.44 15.80
C LEU A 461 10.69 13.04 16.41
N TYR A 462 9.65 12.25 16.21
CA TYR A 462 9.49 10.89 16.74
C TYR A 462 10.00 9.84 15.74
N TYR A 463 9.71 10.06 14.46
CA TYR A 463 10.00 9.16 13.36
C TYR A 463 10.82 9.89 12.30
N PHE A 464 11.98 9.34 11.95
CA PHE A 464 12.80 9.82 10.85
C PHE A 464 13.12 8.69 9.88
N TYR A 465 12.82 8.91 8.61
CA TYR A 465 13.18 8.03 7.51
C TYR A 465 14.09 8.75 6.53
N LEU A 466 15.24 8.14 6.26
CA LEU A 466 16.25 8.60 5.33
C LEU A 466 16.58 7.43 4.39
N ASN A 467 16.23 7.59 3.12
CA ASN A 467 16.72 6.74 2.04
C ASN A 467 17.57 7.60 1.11
N TYR A 468 18.83 7.21 0.95
CA TYR A 468 19.81 7.99 0.18
C TYR A 468 20.63 7.09 -0.74
N HIS A 469 20.37 7.18 -2.04
CA HIS A 469 21.11 6.43 -3.07
C HIS A 469 22.36 7.20 -3.50
N SER A 470 23.44 7.14 -2.73
CA SER A 470 24.75 7.63 -3.20
C SER A 470 25.86 6.62 -2.98
N SER A 471 26.82 6.61 -3.89
CA SER A 471 28.10 5.88 -3.73
C SER A 471 29.01 6.47 -2.64
N SER A 472 28.60 7.58 -2.00
CA SER A 472 29.37 8.27 -0.98
C SER A 472 28.91 7.91 0.44
N LYS A 473 29.88 7.64 1.33
CA LYS A 473 29.62 7.37 2.75
C LYS A 473 29.05 8.63 3.43
N ILE A 474 27.85 8.55 4.00
CA ILE A 474 27.38 9.53 4.98
C ILE A 474 28.01 9.19 6.32
N TRP A 475 28.74 10.14 6.89
CA TRP A 475 29.49 9.95 8.13
C TRP A 475 28.63 10.33 9.35
N LEU A 476 27.94 9.36 9.95
CA LEU A 476 27.11 9.58 11.15
C LEU A 476 27.96 9.88 12.41
N ASN A 477 29.26 9.57 12.39
CA ASN A 477 30.21 9.98 13.43
C ASN A 477 30.38 11.50 13.60
N LYS A 478 29.71 12.34 12.81
CA LYS A 478 29.76 13.81 12.91
C LYS A 478 28.57 14.45 13.63
N ILE A 479 27.57 13.67 14.07
CA ILE A 479 26.44 14.19 14.85
C ILE A 479 26.93 14.83 16.16
N SER A 480 26.57 16.09 16.39
CA SER A 480 27.00 16.82 17.61
C SER A 480 25.84 17.24 18.51
N ILE A 481 24.60 17.06 18.07
CA ILE A 481 23.39 17.43 18.82
C ILE A 481 22.69 16.17 19.32
N ILE A 482 22.28 16.15 20.58
CA ILE A 482 21.55 15.03 21.18
C ILE A 482 20.05 15.22 20.91
N SER A 483 19.44 14.24 20.25
CA SER A 483 17.98 14.20 20.10
C SER A 483 17.36 13.32 21.18
N LEU A 484 16.40 13.88 21.92
CA LEU A 484 15.65 13.16 22.96
C LEU A 484 14.29 12.64 22.46
N SER A 485 13.84 13.05 21.28
CA SER A 485 12.51 12.74 20.74
C SER A 485 12.50 11.56 19.77
N ILE A 486 13.59 11.33 19.03
CA ILE A 486 13.63 10.29 17.99
C ILE A 486 13.60 8.90 18.67
N GLU A 487 12.51 8.16 18.44
CA GLU A 487 12.39 6.76 18.89
C GLU A 487 12.49 5.75 17.74
N LYS A 488 12.17 6.18 16.51
CA LYS A 488 12.17 5.34 15.31
C LYS A 488 13.03 5.96 14.21
N LEU A 489 14.07 5.25 13.81
CA LEU A 489 15.03 5.71 12.81
C LEU A 489 15.19 4.67 11.70
N PHE A 490 15.04 5.12 10.45
CA PHE A 490 15.21 4.30 9.27
C PHE A 490 16.24 4.97 8.38
N ILE A 491 17.34 4.29 8.12
CA ILE A 491 18.50 4.75 7.36
C ILE A 491 18.77 3.71 6.29
N GLU A 492 18.22 3.88 5.10
CA GLU A 492 18.36 2.95 3.98
C GLU A 492 19.39 3.46 2.97
N ASN A 493 20.11 2.53 2.34
CA ASN A 493 21.14 2.79 1.33
C ASN A 493 22.34 3.65 1.81
N ILE A 494 22.50 3.80 3.12
CA ILE A 494 23.65 4.47 3.75
C ILE A 494 24.53 3.45 4.46
N THR A 495 25.83 3.55 4.22
CA THR A 495 26.83 2.64 4.75
C THR A 495 27.40 3.18 6.07
N CYS A 496 27.29 2.41 7.16
CA CYS A 496 27.79 2.80 8.48
C CYS A 496 28.86 1.82 9.01
N THR A 497 29.77 2.32 9.85
CA THR A 497 30.66 1.49 10.68
C THR A 497 30.06 1.21 12.05
N LEU A 498 30.65 0.30 12.83
CA LEU A 498 30.23 0.09 14.23
C LEU A 498 30.52 1.33 15.10
N GLN A 499 31.59 2.07 14.79
CA GLN A 499 31.87 3.35 15.46
C GLN A 499 30.78 4.40 15.17
N ASP A 500 30.32 4.50 13.92
CA ASP A 500 29.23 5.40 13.52
C ASP A 500 27.93 5.08 14.29
N LEU A 501 27.60 3.80 14.47
CA LEU A 501 26.44 3.39 15.25
C LEU A 501 26.60 3.72 16.73
N SER A 502 27.75 3.41 17.31
CA SER A 502 28.05 3.75 18.72
C SER A 502 27.87 5.26 18.96
N HIS A 503 28.32 6.06 18.00
CA HIS A 503 28.13 7.50 17.99
C HIS A 503 26.65 7.88 17.86
N LEU A 504 25.94 7.32 16.87
CA LEU A 504 24.51 7.54 16.65
C LEU A 504 23.70 7.34 17.94
N PHE A 505 23.92 6.22 18.64
CA PHE A 505 23.19 5.91 19.87
C PHE A 505 23.50 6.87 21.01
N LYS A 506 24.75 7.35 21.12
CA LYS A 506 25.12 8.39 22.10
C LYS A 506 24.29 9.67 21.90
N TYR A 507 24.00 10.03 20.65
CA TYR A 507 23.24 11.23 20.30
C TYR A 507 21.74 10.97 20.03
N THR A 508 21.27 9.73 20.19
CA THR A 508 19.85 9.34 20.10
C THR A 508 19.45 8.40 21.25
N PRO A 509 19.57 8.82 22.53
CA PRO A 509 19.37 7.94 23.67
C PRO A 509 17.96 7.29 23.73
N SER A 510 16.93 7.97 23.23
CA SER A 510 15.55 7.48 23.20
C SER A 510 15.26 6.46 22.10
N LEU A 511 16.23 6.15 21.23
CA LEU A 511 16.04 5.30 20.08
C LEU A 511 15.64 3.88 20.48
N ARG A 512 14.52 3.37 19.95
CA ARG A 512 13.98 2.03 20.22
C ARG A 512 13.99 1.13 18.99
N TYR A 513 13.81 1.71 17.81
CA TYR A 513 13.80 1.02 16.53
C TYR A 513 14.84 1.62 15.59
N LEU A 514 15.70 0.77 15.03
CA LEU A 514 16.68 1.16 14.01
C LEU A 514 16.58 0.24 12.80
N ASN A 515 16.50 0.81 11.60
CA ASN A 515 16.76 0.12 10.33
C ASN A 515 17.99 0.74 9.67
N THR A 516 19.04 -0.04 9.38
CA THR A 516 20.29 0.47 8.80
C THR A 516 21.13 -0.58 8.05
N THR A 517 22.24 -0.15 7.45
CA THR A 517 23.22 -1.01 6.78
C THR A 517 24.64 -0.75 7.33
N ILE A 518 25.32 -1.80 7.77
CA ILE A 518 26.72 -1.80 8.23
C ILE A 518 27.60 -2.48 7.20
N HIS A 519 28.74 -1.87 6.85
CA HIS A 519 29.78 -2.47 6.00
C HIS A 519 31.07 -2.77 6.76
N PHE A 520 31.93 -3.60 6.17
CA PHE A 520 33.19 -4.07 6.75
C PHE A 520 34.14 -2.90 7.04
N ASN A 521 34.64 -2.83 8.27
CA ASN A 521 35.77 -1.98 8.64
C ASN A 521 36.69 -2.73 9.61
N PHE A 522 37.98 -2.80 9.31
CA PHE A 522 38.98 -3.50 10.15
C PHE A 522 39.14 -2.85 11.54
N ASP A 523 38.91 -1.54 11.64
CA ASP A 523 39.06 -0.80 12.91
C ASP A 523 37.95 -1.12 13.92
N ASP A 524 36.83 -1.72 13.50
CA ASP A 524 35.68 -2.00 14.35
C ASP A 524 35.91 -3.16 15.35
N GLU A 525 36.97 -3.96 15.18
CA GLU A 525 37.27 -5.09 16.07
C GLU A 525 37.77 -4.65 17.46
N GLN A 526 38.28 -3.43 17.59
CA GLN A 526 38.87 -2.91 18.83
C GLN A 526 37.94 -1.96 19.61
N ILE A 527 36.69 -1.79 19.17
CA ILE A 527 35.76 -0.82 19.79
C ILE A 527 35.32 -1.32 21.17
N PRO A 528 35.39 -0.47 22.22
CA PRO A 528 34.90 -0.83 23.54
C PRO A 528 33.37 -1.04 23.54
N ILE A 529 32.94 -2.11 24.19
CA ILE A 529 31.52 -2.49 24.28
C ILE A 529 30.80 -1.50 25.21
N VAL A 530 29.92 -0.67 24.63
CA VAL A 530 29.01 0.21 25.37
C VAL A 530 27.61 -0.39 25.36
N THR A 531 26.97 -0.53 26.52
CA THR A 531 25.61 -1.09 26.60
C THR A 531 24.56 -0.08 26.13
N LEU A 532 23.73 -0.49 25.18
CA LEU A 532 22.68 0.30 24.55
C LEU A 532 21.31 -0.34 24.85
N SER A 533 20.78 0.02 26.01
CA SER A 533 19.62 -0.65 26.58
C SER A 533 18.27 -0.22 26.01
N SER A 534 18.20 0.90 25.29
CA SER A 534 16.96 1.46 24.73
C SER A 534 16.49 0.74 23.47
N ILE A 535 17.40 0.15 22.69
CA ILE A 535 17.07 -0.52 21.43
C ILE A 535 16.34 -1.84 21.69
N THR A 536 15.16 -1.97 21.09
CA THR A 536 14.30 -3.16 21.18
C THR A 536 14.09 -3.84 19.83
N SER A 537 14.25 -3.12 18.72
CA SER A 537 14.11 -3.67 17.37
C SER A 537 15.21 -3.15 16.46
N LEU A 538 15.85 -4.07 15.72
CA LEU A 538 16.93 -3.77 14.79
C LEU A 538 16.68 -4.48 13.45
N LYS A 539 16.65 -3.73 12.35
CA LYS A 539 16.75 -4.25 10.98
C LYS A 539 18.10 -3.82 10.41
N LEU A 540 18.88 -4.78 9.93
CA LEU A 540 20.28 -4.57 9.61
C LEU A 540 20.69 -5.34 8.35
N THR A 541 21.31 -4.66 7.40
CA THR A 541 22.20 -5.33 6.41
C THR A 541 23.63 -5.26 6.94
N PHE A 542 24.35 -6.37 6.99
CA PHE A 542 25.62 -6.52 7.69
C PHE A 542 26.65 -7.18 6.78
N GLU A 543 27.61 -6.41 6.33
CA GLU A 543 28.67 -6.88 5.44
C GLU A 543 30.02 -6.76 6.18
N SER A 544 30.17 -7.38 7.35
CA SER A 544 31.39 -7.27 8.18
C SER A 544 31.85 -8.61 8.77
N SER A 545 32.80 -8.63 9.72
CA SER A 545 33.32 -9.86 10.34
C SER A 545 32.41 -10.39 11.47
N VAL A 546 32.49 -11.70 11.74
CA VAL A 546 31.75 -12.34 12.86
C VAL A 546 32.12 -11.73 14.23
N PRO A 547 33.39 -11.42 14.55
CA PRO A 547 33.74 -10.68 15.75
C PRO A 547 33.00 -9.34 15.91
N VAL A 548 32.94 -8.51 14.86
CA VAL A 548 32.21 -7.22 14.88
C VAL A 548 30.72 -7.44 15.16
N MET A 549 30.12 -8.46 14.57
CA MET A 549 28.72 -8.80 14.82
C MET A 549 28.47 -9.19 16.28
N ILE A 550 29.39 -9.94 16.88
CA ILE A 550 29.31 -10.34 18.29
C ILE A 550 29.43 -9.11 19.19
N ASN A 551 30.35 -8.18 18.90
CA ASN A 551 30.48 -6.93 19.64
C ASN A 551 29.16 -6.13 19.60
N LEU A 552 28.56 -5.99 18.41
CA LEU A 552 27.26 -5.33 18.25
C LEU A 552 26.17 -5.99 19.10
N PHE A 553 26.07 -7.31 19.11
CA PHE A 553 25.05 -8.00 19.91
C PHE A 553 25.28 -7.86 21.42
N GLN A 554 26.54 -7.81 21.88
CA GLN A 554 26.85 -7.55 23.29
C GLN A 554 26.40 -6.15 23.72
N MET A 555 26.37 -5.20 22.79
CA MET A 555 25.88 -3.85 23.05
C MET A 555 24.35 -3.79 23.17
N LEU A 556 23.59 -4.80 22.72
CA LEU A 556 22.13 -4.75 22.58
C LEU A 556 21.38 -5.78 23.46
N PRO A 557 21.51 -5.74 24.80
CA PRO A 557 20.98 -6.78 25.68
C PRO A 557 19.44 -6.84 25.75
N ASN A 558 18.75 -5.78 25.32
CA ASN A 558 17.28 -5.67 25.37
C ASN A 558 16.60 -5.93 24.02
N LEU A 559 17.35 -6.39 23.02
CA LEU A 559 16.82 -6.62 21.68
C LEU A 559 15.75 -7.71 21.68
N TYR A 560 14.55 -7.34 21.22
CA TYR A 560 13.37 -8.20 21.13
C TYR A 560 13.15 -8.71 19.69
N SER A 561 13.47 -7.88 18.70
CA SER A 561 13.32 -8.17 17.28
C SER A 561 14.62 -7.87 16.52
N LEU A 562 15.09 -8.82 15.72
CA LEU A 562 16.26 -8.68 14.87
C LEU A 562 15.93 -9.17 13.46
N THR A 563 16.05 -8.30 12.47
CA THR A 563 16.09 -8.64 11.05
C THR A 563 17.51 -8.41 10.55
N LEU A 564 18.17 -9.45 10.05
CA LEU A 564 19.58 -9.41 9.69
C LEU A 564 19.78 -9.97 8.28
N LYS A 565 20.40 -9.18 7.41
CA LYS A 565 20.87 -9.61 6.09
C LYS A 565 22.40 -9.61 6.10
N THR A 566 23.08 -10.75 5.97
CA THR A 566 24.55 -10.83 5.99
C THR A 566 25.11 -11.19 4.62
N MET A 567 26.24 -10.60 4.23
CA MET A 567 27.00 -10.97 3.03
C MET A 567 28.33 -11.63 3.42
N ASP A 568 28.72 -12.68 2.70
CA ASP A 568 29.99 -13.43 2.86
C ASP A 568 30.28 -13.98 4.28
N ILE A 569 29.23 -14.17 5.09
CA ILE A 569 29.32 -14.77 6.43
C ILE A 569 28.77 -16.19 6.39
N TYR A 570 29.59 -17.17 6.77
CA TYR A 570 29.17 -18.56 6.91
C TYR A 570 29.12 -19.00 8.37
N LEU A 571 27.90 -19.22 8.90
CA LEU A 571 27.66 -19.67 10.26
C LEU A 571 26.67 -20.84 10.29
N SER A 572 27.05 -21.92 10.97
CA SER A 572 26.16 -23.05 11.24
C SER A 572 25.12 -22.70 12.30
N GLY A 573 23.98 -23.39 12.29
CA GLY A 573 22.89 -23.21 13.26
C GLY A 573 23.33 -23.44 14.70
N ASN A 574 24.32 -24.30 14.94
CA ASN A 574 24.92 -24.49 16.26
C ASN A 574 25.74 -23.27 16.72
N ARG A 575 26.45 -22.62 15.80
CA ARG A 575 27.23 -21.41 16.11
C ARG A 575 26.29 -20.22 16.33
N TRP A 576 25.27 -20.05 15.49
CA TRP A 576 24.21 -19.07 15.70
C TRP A 576 23.50 -19.26 17.04
N LYS A 577 23.08 -20.49 17.37
CA LYS A 577 22.48 -20.82 18.68
C LYS A 577 23.33 -20.33 19.84
N LYS A 578 24.64 -20.61 19.82
CA LYS A 578 25.58 -20.17 20.88
C LYS A 578 25.63 -18.63 20.97
N ILE A 579 25.68 -17.94 19.84
CA ILE A 579 25.71 -16.46 19.77
C ILE A 579 24.40 -15.89 20.35
N LEU A 580 23.24 -16.34 19.86
CA LEU A 580 21.93 -15.83 20.27
C LEU A 580 21.66 -16.09 21.75
N MET A 581 21.93 -17.30 22.25
CA MET A 581 21.74 -17.64 23.66
C MET A 581 22.66 -16.86 24.60
N LYS A 582 23.87 -16.51 24.16
CA LYS A 582 24.84 -15.81 24.99
C LYS A 582 24.61 -14.30 25.02
N TYR A 583 24.28 -13.70 23.88
CA TYR A 583 24.28 -12.24 23.73
C TYR A 583 22.88 -11.63 23.57
N LEU A 584 21.91 -12.36 23.02
CA LEU A 584 20.57 -11.84 22.70
C LEU A 584 19.46 -12.65 23.39
N THR A 585 19.51 -12.70 24.73
CA THR A 585 18.64 -13.58 25.54
C THR A 585 17.15 -13.23 25.51
N LYS A 586 16.80 -11.98 25.18
CA LYS A 586 15.41 -11.49 25.10
C LYS A 586 14.81 -11.56 23.70
N LEU A 587 15.57 -12.03 22.71
CA LEU A 587 15.15 -12.07 21.31
C LEU A 587 13.99 -13.04 21.11
N LYS A 588 12.87 -12.55 20.56
CA LYS A 588 11.70 -13.36 20.22
C LYS A 588 11.44 -13.43 18.72
N ILE A 589 11.80 -12.38 17.98
CA ILE A 589 11.68 -12.35 16.53
C ILE A 589 13.08 -12.32 15.95
N PHE A 590 13.44 -13.37 15.19
CA PHE A 590 14.70 -13.44 14.47
C PHE A 590 14.41 -13.71 13.01
N GLN A 591 14.78 -12.76 12.16
CA GLN A 591 14.69 -12.85 10.72
C GLN A 591 16.10 -12.78 10.14
N LEU A 592 16.52 -13.81 9.42
CA LEU A 592 17.87 -13.89 8.86
C LEU A 592 17.80 -14.05 7.35
N ARG A 593 18.73 -13.43 6.63
CA ARG A 593 19.12 -13.75 5.25
C ARG A 593 20.63 -13.69 5.13
N MET A 594 21.26 -14.81 4.85
CA MET A 594 22.70 -14.97 4.87
C MET A 594 23.16 -15.43 3.49
N TYR A 595 24.04 -14.65 2.87
CA TYR A 595 24.71 -15.00 1.62
C TYR A 595 26.13 -15.47 1.93
N PHE A 596 26.56 -16.54 1.26
CA PHE A 596 27.89 -17.13 1.43
C PHE A 596 28.26 -18.02 0.24
N GLU A 597 29.52 -18.42 0.14
CA GLU A 597 30.02 -19.30 -0.91
C GLU A 597 30.29 -20.73 -0.39
N PHE A 598 29.98 -21.74 -1.21
CA PHE A 598 30.38 -23.14 -0.96
C PHE A 598 31.68 -23.48 -1.71
N SER A 599 32.59 -24.20 -1.04
CA SER A 599 33.87 -24.63 -1.61
C SER A 599 33.74 -25.87 -2.52
N HIS A 600 34.25 -25.76 -3.75
CA HIS A 600 34.45 -26.80 -4.80
C HIS A 600 33.29 -27.75 -5.21
N LYS A 601 33.19 -28.00 -6.53
CA LYS A 601 32.05 -28.61 -7.25
C LYS A 601 31.60 -30.03 -6.89
N LYS A 602 32.33 -30.80 -6.08
CA LYS A 602 31.95 -32.18 -5.77
C LYS A 602 31.34 -32.22 -4.37
N ASN A 603 30.03 -32.44 -4.31
CA ASN A 603 29.21 -32.72 -3.11
C ASN A 603 28.46 -31.53 -2.45
N ILE A 604 27.82 -30.69 -3.27
CA ILE A 604 26.99 -29.57 -2.78
C ILE A 604 25.79 -30.04 -1.94
N ASP A 605 25.18 -31.18 -2.28
CA ASP A 605 24.01 -31.70 -1.57
C ASP A 605 24.36 -32.15 -0.15
N GLU A 606 25.53 -32.79 0.05
CA GLU A 606 26.01 -33.12 1.39
C GLU A 606 26.36 -31.86 2.19
N GLN A 607 27.00 -30.85 1.58
CA GLN A 607 27.29 -29.58 2.27
C GLN A 607 26.00 -28.87 2.70
N LEU A 608 25.00 -28.82 1.83
CA LEU A 608 23.69 -28.24 2.10
C LEU A 608 22.95 -28.99 3.22
N ASN A 609 22.91 -30.33 3.16
CA ASN A 609 22.32 -31.17 4.20
C ASN A 609 23.01 -30.96 5.55
N LYS A 610 24.35 -31.01 5.57
CA LYS A 610 25.16 -30.80 6.77
C LYS A 610 24.90 -29.44 7.40
N LEU A 611 24.74 -28.38 6.59
CA LEU A 611 24.37 -27.05 7.09
C LEU A 611 22.99 -27.05 7.72
N ILE A 612 21.97 -27.54 7.00
CA ILE A 612 20.58 -27.56 7.47
C ILE A 612 20.41 -28.43 8.72
N ASP A 613 21.10 -29.55 8.82
CA ASP A 613 21.09 -30.41 10.00
C ASP A 613 21.55 -29.68 11.27
N THR A 614 22.44 -28.68 11.15
CA THR A 614 22.84 -27.87 12.31
C THR A 614 21.72 -26.97 12.88
N TYR A 615 20.65 -26.74 12.11
CA TYR A 615 19.45 -26.02 12.54
C TYR A 615 18.33 -26.98 13.02
N ARG A 616 18.45 -28.30 12.80
CA ARG A 616 17.49 -29.31 13.24
C ARG A 616 17.67 -29.68 14.71
N ASN A 617 17.48 -28.72 15.61
CA ASN A 617 17.46 -28.99 17.05
C ASN A 617 16.39 -28.16 17.77
N SER A 618 16.05 -28.59 19.00
CA SER A 618 14.95 -28.02 19.81
C SER A 618 15.04 -26.52 20.06
N PHE A 619 16.23 -25.91 19.94
CA PHE A 619 16.35 -24.45 20.02
C PHE A 619 15.61 -23.77 18.86
N TRP A 620 15.90 -24.15 17.61
CA TRP A 620 15.33 -23.49 16.44
C TRP A 620 13.87 -23.88 16.23
N ILE A 621 13.60 -25.18 16.27
CA ILE A 621 12.30 -25.74 15.90
C ILE A 621 11.32 -25.60 17.06
N GLU A 622 11.54 -26.30 18.18
CA GLU A 622 10.54 -26.38 19.26
C GLU A 622 10.40 -25.07 20.05
N LYS A 623 11.52 -24.54 20.56
CA LYS A 623 11.53 -23.40 21.49
C LYS A 623 11.19 -22.08 20.80
N HIS A 624 11.77 -21.85 19.63
CA HIS A 624 11.67 -20.56 18.95
C HIS A 624 10.79 -20.59 17.69
N GLN A 625 10.51 -21.76 17.11
CA GLN A 625 9.75 -21.90 15.86
C GLN A 625 10.34 -21.04 14.72
N TRP A 626 11.67 -20.90 14.71
CA TRP A 626 12.43 -20.23 13.66
C TRP A 626 12.88 -21.29 12.65
N PHE A 627 12.06 -21.51 11.63
CA PHE A 627 12.40 -22.42 10.54
C PHE A 627 13.37 -21.76 9.55
N ILE A 628 14.26 -22.55 8.97
CA ILE A 628 15.34 -22.07 8.10
C ILE A 628 15.24 -22.79 6.76
N GLN A 629 15.39 -22.06 5.68
CA GLN A 629 15.60 -22.56 4.33
C GLN A 629 16.97 -22.12 3.83
N CYS A 630 17.65 -22.97 3.07
CA CYS A 630 18.85 -22.62 2.35
C CYS A 630 18.69 -23.01 0.88
N ASP A 631 18.82 -22.01 0.04
CA ASP A 631 18.87 -22.12 -1.41
C ASP A 631 20.33 -22.06 -1.87
N CYS A 632 20.66 -22.74 -2.96
CA CYS A 632 22.02 -22.83 -3.47
C CYS A 632 22.05 -22.68 -5.00
N ILE A 633 22.86 -21.73 -5.47
CA ILE A 633 22.89 -21.24 -6.85
C ILE A 633 24.31 -21.40 -7.42
N PRO A 634 24.52 -21.99 -8.60
CA PRO A 634 25.83 -22.05 -9.23
C PRO A 634 26.27 -20.68 -9.75
N PHE A 635 27.54 -20.33 -9.52
CA PHE A 635 28.17 -19.11 -10.00
C PHE A 635 29.59 -19.42 -10.51
N GLY A 636 29.75 -19.54 -11.83
CA GLY A 636 31.02 -19.89 -12.47
C GLY A 636 31.60 -21.24 -12.00
N THR A 637 32.67 -21.20 -11.22
CA THR A 637 33.29 -22.40 -10.63
C THR A 637 32.81 -22.75 -9.22
N TYR A 638 32.02 -21.89 -8.58
CA TYR A 638 31.56 -22.01 -7.19
C TYR A 638 30.02 -22.07 -7.10
N TYR A 639 29.49 -22.16 -5.88
CA TYR A 639 28.06 -22.05 -5.60
C TYR A 639 27.82 -21.01 -4.50
N HIS A 640 26.85 -20.13 -4.70
CA HIS A 640 26.37 -19.18 -3.70
C HIS A 640 25.19 -19.79 -2.94
N GLY A 641 25.32 -19.85 -1.61
CA GLY A 641 24.24 -20.21 -0.69
C GLY A 641 23.48 -18.96 -0.24
N ILE A 642 22.15 -19.05 -0.18
CA ILE A 642 21.25 -18.06 0.40
C ILE A 642 20.43 -18.76 1.48
N LEU A 643 20.74 -18.49 2.75
CA LEU A 643 20.04 -19.06 3.90
C LEU A 643 19.12 -18.04 4.54
N TYR A 644 17.90 -18.41 4.92
CA TYR A 644 16.95 -17.49 5.51
C TYR A 644 15.88 -18.12 6.39
N THR A 645 15.27 -17.30 7.24
CA THR A 645 14.18 -17.70 8.14
C THR A 645 12.81 -17.69 7.45
N LEU A 646 11.91 -18.56 7.90
CA LEU A 646 10.54 -18.70 7.41
C LEU A 646 9.50 -18.36 8.50
N PRO A 647 8.35 -17.73 8.15
CA PRO A 647 8.05 -17.19 6.82
C PRO A 647 8.97 -15.99 6.51
N TYR A 648 9.32 -15.87 5.25
CA TYR A 648 10.27 -14.88 4.75
C TYR A 648 9.64 -13.48 4.68
N VAL A 649 10.41 -12.42 4.95
CA VAL A 649 9.88 -11.06 5.21
C VAL A 649 10.57 -9.98 4.37
N PHE A 650 11.11 -10.32 3.20
CA PHE A 650 11.76 -9.34 2.33
C PHE A 650 10.79 -8.69 1.35
N ASP A 651 11.05 -7.43 1.03
CA ASP A 651 10.28 -6.67 0.06
C ASP A 651 10.66 -7.08 -1.39
N THR A 652 11.94 -7.44 -1.62
CA THR A 652 12.46 -7.82 -2.94
C THR A 652 12.91 -9.28 -3.02
N PHE A 653 12.49 -9.98 -4.08
CA PHE A 653 12.91 -11.33 -4.45
C PHE A 653 13.49 -11.38 -5.87
N VAL A 654 14.50 -12.22 -6.07
CA VAL A 654 15.16 -12.44 -7.38
C VAL A 654 15.15 -13.93 -7.68
N PHE A 655 14.63 -14.31 -8.85
CA PHE A 655 14.73 -15.68 -9.36
C PHE A 655 16.11 -15.95 -9.94
N TYR A 656 16.63 -17.14 -9.67
CA TYR A 656 17.90 -17.63 -10.18
C TYR A 656 17.66 -18.95 -10.93
N ASP A 657 18.25 -19.08 -12.13
CA ASP A 657 17.99 -20.17 -13.08
C ASP A 657 18.32 -21.58 -12.59
N ILE A 658 19.18 -21.74 -11.59
CA ILE A 658 19.60 -23.04 -11.11
C ILE A 658 19.63 -22.98 -9.58
N LEU A 659 18.67 -23.61 -8.92
CA LEU A 659 18.51 -23.50 -7.47
C LEU A 659 18.21 -24.87 -6.84
N LYS A 660 19.08 -25.30 -5.93
CA LYS A 660 18.87 -26.45 -5.03
C LYS A 660 18.46 -25.94 -3.65
N SER A 661 17.46 -26.53 -3.00
CA SER A 661 16.97 -26.04 -1.70
C SER A 661 16.77 -27.14 -0.66
N LYS A 662 16.93 -26.78 0.61
CA LYS A 662 16.62 -27.59 1.79
C LYS A 662 16.12 -26.70 2.92
N TYR A 663 15.27 -27.24 3.81
CA TYR A 663 14.71 -26.47 4.91
C TYR A 663 14.47 -27.32 6.17
N THR A 664 14.20 -26.65 7.29
CA THR A 664 13.89 -27.26 8.59
C THR A 664 12.40 -27.23 8.95
N CYS A 665 11.56 -26.64 8.12
CA CYS A 665 10.11 -26.65 8.32
C CYS A 665 9.56 -28.08 8.27
N PRO A 666 8.67 -28.47 9.20
CA PRO A 666 8.07 -29.80 9.23
C PRO A 666 7.00 -30.02 8.14
N TYR A 667 6.52 -28.96 7.47
CA TYR A 667 5.46 -29.04 6.46
C TYR A 667 6.06 -29.05 5.04
N GLU A 668 6.38 -30.25 4.52
CA GLU A 668 7.14 -30.36 3.26
C GLU A 668 6.30 -30.13 1.98
N ASN A 669 4.98 -30.28 2.05
CA ASN A 669 4.08 -30.32 0.89
C ASN A 669 3.27 -29.03 0.63
N HIS A 670 3.57 -27.92 1.30
CA HIS A 670 2.82 -26.67 1.16
C HIS A 670 3.57 -25.64 0.29
N TYR A 671 2.86 -24.98 -0.62
CA TYR A 671 3.38 -23.80 -1.30
C TYR A 671 3.59 -22.66 -0.30
N TRP A 672 4.80 -22.13 -0.27
CA TRP A 672 5.20 -20.99 0.52
C TRP A 672 4.64 -19.71 -0.12
N SER A 673 3.66 -19.09 0.53
CA SER A 673 3.09 -17.82 0.07
C SER A 673 3.88 -16.63 0.64
N TYR A 674 4.63 -15.95 -0.22
CA TYR A 674 5.47 -14.79 0.12
C TYR A 674 4.69 -13.48 -0.01
N LYS A 675 3.64 -13.32 0.82
CA LYS A 675 2.71 -12.17 0.77
C LYS A 675 3.36 -10.79 0.98
N ARG A 676 4.56 -10.74 1.56
CA ARG A 676 5.29 -9.48 1.86
C ARG A 676 6.26 -9.06 0.75
N VAL A 677 6.56 -9.94 -0.20
CA VAL A 677 7.38 -9.57 -1.35
C VAL A 677 6.52 -8.70 -2.26
N ASN A 678 6.94 -7.46 -2.48
CA ASN A 678 6.28 -6.50 -3.37
C ASN A 678 7.06 -6.32 -4.68
N CYS A 679 8.36 -6.64 -4.71
CA CYS A 679 9.22 -6.51 -5.86
C CYS A 679 9.79 -7.87 -6.26
N LEU A 680 9.59 -8.27 -7.51
CA LEU A 680 10.09 -9.53 -8.05
C LEU A 680 10.94 -9.28 -9.29
N GLN A 681 12.11 -9.90 -9.34
CA GLN A 681 12.93 -9.98 -10.55
C GLN A 681 12.93 -11.41 -11.07
N TYR A 682 12.42 -11.60 -12.29
CA TYR A 682 12.32 -12.87 -12.99
C TYR A 682 13.17 -12.83 -14.26
N MET A 683 14.37 -13.37 -14.19
CA MET A 683 15.35 -13.31 -15.28
C MET A 683 15.83 -14.72 -15.61
N ILE A 684 15.57 -15.17 -16.84
CA ILE A 684 16.13 -16.42 -17.36
C ILE A 684 17.28 -16.11 -18.31
N TYR A 685 18.47 -16.58 -17.97
CA TYR A 685 19.72 -16.37 -18.71
C TYR A 685 20.11 -17.57 -19.59
N ASN A 686 19.59 -18.78 -19.34
CA ASN A 686 20.01 -19.99 -20.06
C ASN A 686 18.85 -20.85 -20.58
N THR A 687 18.43 -20.60 -21.83
CA THR A 687 17.33 -21.32 -22.50
C THR A 687 17.69 -22.75 -22.94
N ASN A 688 18.97 -23.13 -22.95
CA ASN A 688 19.41 -24.45 -23.42
C ASN A 688 19.42 -25.55 -22.34
N THR A 689 19.08 -25.22 -21.08
CA THR A 689 19.11 -26.16 -19.93
C THR A 689 17.73 -26.32 -19.27
N ILE A 690 16.65 -26.32 -20.06
CA ILE A 690 15.25 -26.36 -19.59
C ILE A 690 14.89 -27.64 -18.81
N ASN A 691 15.69 -28.71 -18.86
CA ASN A 691 15.29 -30.03 -18.36
C ASN A 691 15.47 -30.31 -16.85
N TYR A 692 15.96 -29.37 -16.02
CA TYR A 692 16.26 -29.65 -14.60
C TYR A 692 15.68 -28.67 -13.56
N LEU A 693 14.70 -27.86 -13.93
CA LEU A 693 14.03 -26.97 -12.97
C LEU A 693 12.84 -27.70 -12.30
N ASN A 694 13.06 -28.29 -11.13
CA ASN A 694 11.95 -28.65 -10.23
C ASN A 694 11.18 -27.36 -9.88
N SER A 695 9.85 -27.35 -10.01
CA SER A 695 9.03 -26.22 -9.61
C SER A 695 9.25 -25.92 -8.12
N LEU A 696 9.72 -24.71 -7.80
CA LEU A 696 9.83 -24.30 -6.41
C LEU A 696 8.41 -24.22 -5.82
N PRO A 697 8.16 -24.74 -4.61
CA PRO A 697 6.84 -24.65 -3.98
C PRO A 697 6.63 -23.24 -3.41
N ILE A 698 6.71 -22.18 -4.23
CA ILE A 698 6.63 -20.78 -3.78
C ILE A 698 5.62 -19.98 -4.61
N GLN A 699 4.96 -19.01 -3.99
CA GLN A 699 4.02 -18.11 -4.65
C GLN A 699 4.17 -16.67 -4.16
N PHE A 700 3.96 -15.72 -5.06
CA PHE A 700 4.06 -14.27 -4.83
C PHE A 700 2.74 -13.57 -5.17
N PRO A 701 1.74 -13.58 -4.28
CA PRO A 701 0.39 -13.11 -4.60
C PRO A 701 0.22 -11.58 -4.62
N ASN A 702 1.21 -10.81 -4.13
CA ASN A 702 1.08 -9.38 -3.87
C ASN A 702 2.14 -8.52 -4.58
N ILE A 703 2.64 -8.97 -5.74
CA ILE A 703 3.66 -8.22 -6.48
C ILE A 703 3.10 -6.87 -6.96
N GLN A 704 3.85 -5.81 -6.67
CA GLN A 704 3.61 -4.43 -7.13
C GLN A 704 4.64 -4.00 -8.18
N HIS A 705 5.87 -4.52 -8.10
CA HIS A 705 6.94 -4.25 -9.05
C HIS A 705 7.48 -5.57 -9.63
N LEU A 706 7.41 -5.75 -10.94
CA LEU A 706 7.96 -6.90 -11.65
C LEU A 706 9.04 -6.44 -12.62
N LYS A 707 10.24 -7.03 -12.51
CA LYS A 707 11.28 -6.95 -13.53
C LYS A 707 11.39 -8.30 -14.23
N ILE A 708 11.22 -8.35 -15.55
CA ILE A 708 11.10 -9.61 -16.29
C ILE A 708 11.84 -9.59 -17.63
N SER A 709 12.52 -10.71 -17.94
CA SER A 709 13.00 -11.00 -19.29
C SER A 709 11.88 -11.59 -20.15
N ILE A 710 11.76 -11.13 -21.40
CA ILE A 710 10.87 -11.73 -22.40
C ILE A 710 11.71 -12.35 -23.54
N PRO A 711 11.52 -13.64 -23.88
CA PRO A 711 10.45 -14.51 -23.39
C PRO A 711 10.69 -15.10 -21.99
N PHE A 712 9.60 -15.39 -21.28
CA PHE A 712 9.60 -16.14 -20.01
C PHE A 712 8.98 -17.54 -20.19
N ASP A 713 9.28 -18.46 -19.27
CA ASP A 713 8.80 -19.84 -19.31
C ASP A 713 7.38 -20.02 -18.71
N ASP A 714 6.73 -21.16 -18.97
CA ASP A 714 5.37 -21.44 -18.47
C ASP A 714 5.29 -21.54 -16.94
N LYS A 715 6.42 -21.76 -16.24
CA LYS A 715 6.45 -21.85 -14.77
C LYS A 715 6.28 -20.48 -14.13
N PHE A 716 6.54 -19.39 -14.84
CA PHE A 716 6.28 -18.03 -14.38
C PHE A 716 4.90 -17.90 -13.69
N TRP A 717 3.85 -18.43 -14.31
CA TRP A 717 2.48 -18.36 -13.79
C TRP A 717 2.25 -19.21 -12.54
N SER A 718 3.04 -20.26 -12.31
CA SER A 718 2.97 -21.05 -11.07
C SER A 718 3.47 -20.25 -9.86
N TYR A 719 4.38 -19.29 -10.08
CA TYR A 719 4.95 -18.45 -9.04
C TYR A 719 4.12 -17.20 -8.75
N ILE A 720 3.40 -16.68 -9.74
CA ILE A 720 2.63 -15.44 -9.60
C ILE A 720 1.15 -15.74 -9.87
N PRO A 721 0.36 -16.02 -8.82
CA PRO A 721 -1.04 -16.39 -8.98
C PRO A 721 -1.94 -15.22 -9.42
N SER A 722 -1.47 -13.97 -9.31
CA SER A 722 -2.22 -12.77 -9.71
C SER A 722 -1.29 -11.58 -9.97
N LEU A 723 -1.64 -10.74 -10.96
CA LEU A 723 -0.96 -9.48 -11.29
C LEU A 723 -1.82 -8.24 -10.99
N HIS A 724 -2.94 -8.37 -10.26
CA HIS A 724 -3.87 -7.24 -10.04
C HIS A 724 -3.27 -6.05 -9.28
N ARG A 725 -2.18 -6.27 -8.52
CA ARG A 725 -1.49 -5.21 -7.76
C ARG A 725 -0.28 -4.64 -8.47
N LEU A 726 0.05 -5.14 -9.66
CA LEU A 726 1.24 -4.72 -10.38
C LEU A 726 1.08 -3.26 -10.80
N THR A 727 1.92 -2.37 -10.27
CA THR A 727 1.95 -0.93 -10.59
C THR A 727 3.13 -0.57 -11.48
N THR A 728 4.22 -1.34 -11.41
CA THR A 728 5.46 -1.08 -12.17
C THR A 728 5.95 -2.36 -12.85
N LEU A 729 6.19 -2.29 -14.15
CA LEU A 729 6.73 -3.38 -14.96
C LEU A 729 8.01 -2.92 -15.66
N GLU A 730 9.11 -3.60 -15.38
CA GLU A 730 10.40 -3.43 -16.06
C GLU A 730 10.63 -4.62 -16.98
N VAL A 731 10.73 -4.36 -18.29
CA VAL A 731 10.86 -5.41 -19.31
C VAL A 731 12.25 -5.37 -19.92
N ILE A 732 12.88 -6.54 -19.96
CA ILE A 732 14.10 -6.79 -20.71
C ILE A 732 13.70 -7.62 -21.94
N LEU A 733 13.80 -7.02 -23.12
CA LEU A 733 13.46 -7.68 -24.38
C LEU A 733 14.69 -8.39 -24.93
N SER A 734 14.56 -9.67 -25.25
CA SER A 734 15.58 -10.43 -25.97
C SER A 734 15.33 -10.41 -27.49
N GLU A 735 16.33 -10.79 -28.29
CA GLU A 735 16.23 -10.88 -29.76
C GLU A 735 15.07 -11.78 -30.24
N ASN A 736 14.68 -12.78 -29.46
CA ASN A 736 13.59 -13.73 -29.77
C ASN A 736 12.21 -13.29 -29.24
N TYR A 737 12.05 -12.00 -28.94
CA TYR A 737 10.81 -11.44 -28.41
C TYR A 737 9.61 -11.71 -29.33
N THR A 738 8.50 -12.10 -28.71
CA THR A 738 7.17 -12.08 -29.35
C THR A 738 6.23 -11.19 -28.55
N GLN A 739 5.47 -10.35 -29.24
CA GLN A 739 4.56 -9.38 -28.62
C GLN A 739 3.48 -10.01 -27.75
N TYR A 740 3.10 -11.26 -28.05
CA TYR A 740 2.05 -11.98 -27.36
C TYR A 740 2.29 -12.08 -25.84
N GLN A 741 3.51 -12.39 -25.40
CA GLN A 741 3.81 -12.54 -23.97
C GLN A 741 3.75 -11.20 -23.22
N LEU A 742 4.26 -10.12 -23.83
CA LEU A 742 4.13 -8.78 -23.25
C LEU A 742 2.66 -8.36 -23.15
N GLN A 743 1.89 -8.50 -24.24
CA GLN A 743 0.47 -8.14 -24.24
C GLN A 743 -0.34 -8.97 -23.24
N THR A 744 0.00 -10.24 -23.04
CA THR A 744 -0.62 -11.10 -22.02
C THR A 744 -0.36 -10.58 -20.60
N LEU A 745 0.88 -10.19 -20.28
CA LEU A 745 1.21 -9.57 -18.99
C LEU A 745 0.41 -8.28 -18.77
N LEU A 746 0.33 -7.43 -19.80
CA LEU A 746 -0.39 -6.17 -19.74
C LEU A 746 -1.89 -6.35 -19.52
N ASN A 747 -2.52 -7.31 -20.22
CA ASN A 747 -3.94 -7.63 -20.05
C ASN A 747 -4.30 -8.12 -18.65
N LEU A 748 -3.36 -8.79 -17.96
CA LEU A 748 -3.55 -9.32 -16.62
C LEU A 748 -3.18 -8.32 -15.51
N SER A 749 -2.74 -7.11 -15.87
CA SER A 749 -2.23 -6.09 -14.94
C SER A 749 -3.07 -4.80 -14.97
N PRO A 750 -4.31 -4.81 -14.45
CA PRO A 750 -5.25 -3.68 -14.56
C PRO A 750 -4.80 -2.41 -13.84
N CYS A 751 -3.88 -2.52 -12.87
CA CYS A 751 -3.37 -1.38 -12.09
C CYS A 751 -1.97 -0.92 -12.56
N LEU A 752 -1.48 -1.40 -13.71
CA LEU A 752 -0.14 -1.10 -14.18
C LEU A 752 -0.03 0.36 -14.62
N TYR A 753 0.74 1.14 -13.87
CA TYR A 753 0.93 2.58 -14.08
C TYR A 753 2.22 2.88 -14.86
N SER A 754 3.33 2.23 -14.51
CA SER A 754 4.65 2.48 -15.08
C SER A 754 5.18 1.28 -15.86
N LEU A 755 5.56 1.51 -17.11
CA LEU A 755 6.23 0.54 -17.97
C LEU A 755 7.61 1.06 -18.37
N LYS A 756 8.65 0.29 -18.04
CA LYS A 756 10.03 0.62 -18.34
C LYS A 756 10.66 -0.45 -19.22
N PHE A 757 11.43 -0.02 -20.21
CA PHE A 757 12.17 -0.92 -21.09
C PHE A 757 13.67 -0.83 -20.83
N PHE A 758 14.31 -1.99 -20.71
CA PHE A 758 15.76 -2.16 -20.62
C PHE A 758 16.23 -2.84 -21.91
N TYR A 759 17.04 -2.13 -22.71
CA TYR A 759 17.36 -2.51 -24.08
C TYR A 759 18.77 -3.08 -24.31
N SER A 760 18.86 -3.96 -25.31
CA SER A 760 19.94 -4.02 -26.30
C SER A 760 19.31 -3.97 -27.71
N ILE A 761 19.32 -2.78 -28.37
CA ILE A 761 19.24 -2.46 -29.81
C ILE A 761 18.24 -3.22 -30.75
N ASP A 762 17.61 -2.46 -31.68
CA ASP A 762 16.91 -2.85 -32.94
C ASP A 762 15.57 -3.61 -32.88
N LEU A 763 14.97 -3.80 -31.71
CA LEU A 763 13.61 -4.31 -31.65
C LEU A 763 12.61 -3.19 -31.96
N ASN A 764 12.06 -3.20 -33.18
CA ASN A 764 10.81 -2.56 -33.57
C ASN A 764 9.69 -3.08 -32.65
N VAL A 765 9.64 -2.60 -31.42
CA VAL A 765 8.46 -2.76 -30.57
C VAL A 765 7.34 -2.08 -31.34
N SER A 766 6.38 -2.85 -31.83
CA SER A 766 5.16 -2.32 -32.46
C SER A 766 4.32 -1.61 -31.40
N LEU A 767 4.77 -0.43 -30.96
CA LEU A 767 4.13 0.38 -29.93
C LEU A 767 2.68 0.71 -30.31
N GLU A 768 2.38 0.78 -31.60
CA GLU A 768 1.02 0.93 -32.16
C GLU A 768 0.05 -0.19 -31.74
N GLN A 769 0.58 -1.39 -31.47
CA GLN A 769 -0.20 -2.60 -31.21
C GLN A 769 -0.24 -2.98 -29.72
N ILE A 770 0.47 -2.25 -28.85
CA ILE A 770 0.46 -2.48 -27.41
C ILE A 770 -0.70 -1.71 -26.79
N ILE A 771 -1.56 -2.43 -26.06
CA ILE A 771 -2.78 -1.88 -25.48
C ILE A 771 -2.78 -2.13 -23.97
N CYS A 772 -2.81 -1.08 -23.17
CA CYS A 772 -3.05 -1.19 -21.73
C CYS A 772 -3.61 0.14 -21.20
N PRO A 773 -4.90 0.22 -20.82
CA PRO A 773 -5.55 1.48 -20.49
C PRO A 773 -5.08 2.12 -19.19
N SER A 774 -4.28 1.43 -18.36
CA SER A 774 -3.82 1.92 -17.06
C SER A 774 -2.44 2.59 -17.10
N ILE A 775 -1.62 2.34 -18.14
CA ILE A 775 -0.26 2.88 -18.21
C ILE A 775 -0.30 4.39 -18.42
N ARG A 776 0.44 5.12 -17.59
CA ARG A 776 0.61 6.58 -17.67
C ARG A 776 2.08 7.01 -17.67
N CYS A 777 3.00 6.15 -17.24
CA CYS A 777 4.43 6.43 -17.21
C CYS A 777 5.19 5.48 -18.14
N LEU A 778 5.94 6.03 -19.10
CA LEU A 778 6.78 5.28 -20.04
C LEU A 778 8.24 5.67 -19.86
N ASN A 779 9.11 4.67 -19.73
CA ASN A 779 10.53 4.90 -19.54
C ASN A 779 11.40 4.12 -20.53
N PHE A 780 12.14 4.87 -21.35
CA PHE A 780 13.10 4.41 -22.34
C PHE A 780 14.55 4.84 -22.03
N ILE A 781 14.80 5.52 -20.90
CA ILE A 781 16.13 5.99 -20.50
C ILE A 781 16.79 4.93 -19.59
N THR A 782 17.80 4.23 -20.11
CA THR A 782 18.66 3.34 -19.31
C THR A 782 19.90 4.08 -18.80
N LYS A 783 20.18 3.97 -17.49
CA LYS A 783 21.34 4.60 -16.81
C LYS A 783 22.66 3.82 -16.95
N PHE A 784 22.65 2.58 -17.44
CA PHE A 784 23.80 1.66 -17.34
C PHE A 784 24.16 0.86 -18.61
N SER A 785 23.61 1.17 -19.80
CA SER A 785 23.96 0.43 -21.03
C SER A 785 25.00 1.17 -21.87
N SER A 786 26.05 0.45 -22.29
CA SER A 786 27.14 0.95 -23.14
C SER A 786 26.72 1.27 -24.58
N ASN A 787 25.52 0.84 -24.99
CA ASN A 787 24.94 1.14 -26.30
C ASN A 787 23.81 2.16 -26.12
N ILE A 788 24.03 3.40 -26.56
CA ILE A 788 23.05 4.48 -26.48
C ILE A 788 22.29 4.55 -27.81
N THR A 789 21.05 4.09 -27.82
CA THR A 789 20.12 4.27 -28.95
C THR A 789 19.22 5.48 -28.70
N TYR A 790 18.97 6.27 -29.73
CA TYR A 790 18.15 7.47 -29.70
C TYR A 790 16.98 7.30 -30.66
N PHE A 791 15.79 7.74 -30.25
CA PHE A 791 14.60 7.70 -31.09
C PHE A 791 14.72 8.72 -32.23
N ASN A 792 14.57 8.25 -33.46
CA ASN A 792 14.49 9.10 -34.64
C ASN A 792 13.09 9.76 -34.75
N THR A 793 12.90 10.64 -35.72
CA THR A 793 11.64 11.38 -35.91
C THR A 793 10.45 10.47 -36.22
N ILE A 794 10.64 9.38 -36.97
CA ILE A 794 9.57 8.43 -37.30
C ILE A 794 9.13 7.71 -36.03
N GLU A 795 10.07 7.20 -35.24
CA GLU A 795 9.78 6.49 -33.98
C GLU A 795 9.10 7.39 -32.94
N CYS A 796 9.54 8.65 -32.82
CA CYS A 796 8.89 9.63 -31.95
C CYS A 796 7.43 9.86 -32.37
N ASN A 797 7.17 10.03 -33.67
CA ASN A 797 5.81 10.19 -34.19
C ASN A 797 4.97 8.94 -33.95
N THR A 798 5.49 7.75 -34.27
CA THR A 798 4.81 6.48 -34.02
C THR A 798 4.44 6.33 -32.54
N LEU A 799 5.36 6.63 -31.62
CA LEU A 799 5.07 6.63 -30.19
C LEU A 799 3.96 7.65 -29.85
N ALA A 800 4.10 8.90 -30.29
CA ALA A 800 3.16 9.97 -29.95
C ALA A 800 1.71 9.68 -30.40
N TYR A 801 1.54 9.07 -31.58
CA TYR A 801 0.23 8.73 -32.14
C TYR A 801 -0.34 7.39 -31.65
N SER A 802 0.50 6.52 -31.07
CA SER A 802 0.07 5.25 -30.48
C SER A 802 -0.91 5.44 -29.31
N GLN A 803 -1.65 4.39 -28.96
CA GLN A 803 -2.55 4.42 -27.81
C GLN A 803 -1.79 4.71 -26.50
N LEU A 804 -0.62 4.10 -26.32
CA LEU A 804 0.25 4.35 -25.16
C LEU A 804 0.69 5.82 -25.12
N GLY A 805 1.07 6.40 -26.26
CA GLY A 805 1.50 7.79 -26.33
C GLY A 805 0.40 8.78 -25.98
N ARG A 806 -0.83 8.56 -26.46
CA ARG A 806 -1.98 9.44 -26.20
C ARG A 806 -2.35 9.55 -24.72
N GLN A 807 -2.24 8.44 -23.98
CA GLN A 807 -2.56 8.39 -22.55
C GLN A 807 -1.34 8.65 -21.63
N CYS A 808 -0.13 8.71 -22.19
CA CYS A 808 1.09 8.90 -21.42
C CYS A 808 1.10 10.29 -20.76
N GLU A 809 1.35 10.31 -19.46
CA GLU A 809 1.45 11.50 -18.61
C GLU A 809 2.91 11.82 -18.29
N VAL A 810 3.78 10.81 -18.20
CA VAL A 810 5.20 10.95 -17.88
C VAL A 810 6.03 10.15 -18.86
N LEU A 811 6.89 10.82 -19.63
CA LEU A 811 7.74 10.19 -20.64
C LEU A 811 9.22 10.43 -20.33
N LEU A 812 9.99 9.35 -20.25
CA LEU A 812 11.45 9.38 -20.21
C LEU A 812 11.98 8.81 -21.53
N ILE A 813 12.67 9.60 -22.36
CA ILE A 813 13.08 9.21 -23.71
C ILE A 813 14.44 9.77 -24.16
N LYS A 814 15.21 9.03 -24.98
CA LYS A 814 16.39 9.57 -25.67
C LYS A 814 16.01 9.91 -27.11
N VAL A 815 16.26 11.14 -27.58
CA VAL A 815 15.85 11.62 -28.92
C VAL A 815 17.05 12.06 -29.77
N GLU A 816 16.98 11.83 -31.08
CA GLU A 816 18.07 12.22 -32.00
C GLU A 816 18.12 13.72 -32.29
N ASN A 817 16.97 14.39 -32.31
CA ASN A 817 16.84 15.75 -32.82
C ASN A 817 15.92 16.58 -31.90
N ARG A 818 16.34 17.79 -31.54
CA ARG A 818 15.62 18.65 -30.58
C ARG A 818 14.23 19.05 -31.06
N THR A 819 13.97 19.06 -32.37
CA THR A 819 12.62 19.33 -32.91
C THR A 819 11.61 18.28 -32.47
N ASN A 820 12.03 17.01 -32.31
CA ASN A 820 11.15 15.93 -31.87
C ASN A 820 10.59 16.19 -30.45
N ILE A 821 11.30 16.95 -29.61
CA ILE A 821 10.84 17.34 -28.26
C ILE A 821 9.55 18.16 -28.37
N LEU A 822 9.52 19.15 -29.27
CA LEU A 822 8.34 20.00 -29.47
C LEU A 822 7.19 19.20 -30.06
N ASP A 823 7.47 18.29 -30.99
CA ASP A 823 6.45 17.45 -31.61
C ASP A 823 5.81 16.49 -30.60
N LEU A 824 6.61 15.89 -29.70
CA LEU A 824 6.12 15.06 -28.59
C LEU A 824 5.23 15.88 -27.64
N ILE A 825 5.70 17.06 -27.20
CA ILE A 825 4.93 17.94 -26.31
C ILE A 825 3.61 18.37 -26.97
N LYS A 826 3.61 18.70 -28.26
CA LYS A 826 2.39 19.12 -28.97
C LYS A 826 1.40 17.98 -29.20
N THR A 827 1.89 16.78 -29.52
CA THR A 827 1.06 15.66 -29.95
C THR A 827 0.50 14.85 -28.76
N MET A 828 1.27 14.69 -27.68
CA MET A 828 0.87 13.90 -26.52
C MET A 828 0.11 14.75 -25.51
N ASN A 829 -1.21 14.90 -25.67
CA ASN A 829 -2.04 15.85 -24.92
C ASN A 829 -1.97 15.69 -23.40
N ASN A 830 -1.92 14.46 -22.88
CA ASN A 830 -1.92 14.19 -21.44
C ASN A 830 -0.55 14.35 -20.77
N LEU A 831 0.51 14.62 -21.54
CA LEU A 831 1.87 14.70 -21.04
C LEU A 831 2.01 15.87 -20.04
N ARG A 832 2.31 15.54 -18.77
CA ARG A 832 2.61 16.49 -17.69
C ARG A 832 4.09 16.59 -17.36
N SER A 833 4.89 15.56 -17.69
CA SER A 833 6.34 15.58 -17.50
C SER A 833 7.07 14.91 -18.65
N LEU A 834 8.15 15.53 -19.12
CA LEU A 834 9.03 15.00 -20.16
C LEU A 834 10.48 15.08 -19.68
N ILE A 835 11.13 13.93 -19.57
CA ILE A 835 12.55 13.79 -19.26
C ILE A 835 13.23 13.26 -20.51
N PHE A 836 14.31 13.89 -20.95
CA PHE A 836 14.97 13.45 -22.16
C PHE A 836 16.47 13.66 -22.18
N GLN A 837 17.15 12.85 -22.99
CA GLN A 837 18.50 13.10 -23.48
C GLN A 837 18.41 13.41 -24.97
N CYS A 838 19.08 14.47 -25.43
CA CYS A 838 19.08 14.83 -26.84
C CYS A 838 20.48 14.62 -27.45
N LYS A 839 20.56 13.87 -28.56
CA LYS A 839 21.83 13.60 -29.25
C LYS A 839 22.49 14.86 -29.81
N ASP A 840 21.69 15.87 -30.16
CA ASP A 840 22.16 17.15 -30.68
C ASP A 840 22.50 18.19 -29.58
N ASP A 841 22.44 17.80 -28.31
CA ASP A 841 22.88 18.63 -27.19
C ASP A 841 24.41 18.74 -27.20
N LYS A 842 24.90 19.97 -27.34
CA LYS A 842 26.34 20.29 -27.42
C LYS A 842 26.94 20.66 -26.08
N TRP A 843 26.18 20.57 -24.98
CA TRP A 843 26.67 20.92 -23.65
C TRP A 843 27.95 20.16 -23.31
N ASN A 844 29.05 20.89 -23.08
CA ASN A 844 30.38 20.31 -22.85
C ASN A 844 30.73 20.42 -21.36
N HIS A 845 30.90 19.28 -20.69
CA HIS A 845 31.20 19.18 -19.26
C HIS A 845 32.48 19.89 -18.78
N LYS A 846 33.29 20.44 -19.70
CA LYS A 846 34.60 21.07 -19.41
C LYS A 846 34.54 22.55 -19.05
N ASP A 847 33.44 23.25 -19.35
CA ASP A 847 33.26 24.67 -19.02
C ASP A 847 31.97 24.89 -18.21
N ILE A 848 32.02 24.54 -16.92
CA ILE A 848 30.93 24.81 -15.96
C ILE A 848 30.70 26.34 -15.78
N SER A 849 31.62 27.17 -16.28
CA SER A 849 31.58 28.63 -16.19
C SER A 849 30.81 29.33 -17.33
N SER A 850 30.43 28.63 -18.40
CA SER A 850 29.60 29.21 -19.45
C SER A 850 28.12 29.08 -19.10
N ASN A 851 27.48 30.19 -18.74
CA ASN A 851 26.02 30.31 -18.54
C ASN A 851 25.17 30.02 -19.79
N ASN A 852 25.75 29.60 -20.91
CA ASN A 852 25.06 29.49 -22.19
C ASN A 852 24.62 28.04 -22.45
N ASP A 853 23.44 27.68 -21.93
CA ASP A 853 22.79 26.41 -22.25
C ASP A 853 21.96 26.57 -23.52
N GLU A 854 22.61 26.39 -24.68
CA GLU A 854 21.99 26.61 -26.00
C GLU A 854 20.66 25.86 -26.17
N LEU A 855 20.56 24.63 -25.64
CA LEU A 855 19.35 23.82 -25.76
C LEU A 855 18.24 24.33 -24.83
N ILE A 856 18.55 24.69 -23.59
CA ILE A 856 17.56 25.28 -22.67
C ILE A 856 17.10 26.66 -23.16
N GLU A 857 18.02 27.52 -23.62
CA GLU A 857 17.70 28.82 -24.22
C GLU A 857 16.77 28.65 -25.43
N TRP A 858 17.10 27.71 -26.31
CA TRP A 858 16.25 27.37 -27.46
C TRP A 858 14.86 26.89 -27.03
N LEU A 859 14.76 26.04 -26.01
CA LEU A 859 13.48 25.58 -25.47
C LEU A 859 12.67 26.74 -24.87
N HIS A 860 13.29 27.67 -24.15
CA HIS A 860 12.61 28.88 -23.64
C HIS A 860 12.14 29.81 -24.76
N MET A 861 12.80 29.83 -25.92
CA MET A 861 12.30 30.56 -27.09
C MET A 861 11.09 29.87 -27.75
N CYS A 862 11.02 28.54 -27.70
CA CYS A 862 9.98 27.75 -28.37
C CYS A 862 8.77 27.41 -27.50
N LEU A 863 8.95 27.33 -26.18
CA LEU A 863 7.91 26.97 -25.21
C LEU A 863 7.51 28.17 -24.36
N PRO A 864 6.24 28.28 -23.94
CA PRO A 864 5.80 29.34 -23.03
C PRO A 864 6.57 29.31 -21.70
N SER A 865 6.75 30.48 -21.09
CA SER A 865 7.37 30.63 -19.76
C SER A 865 6.63 29.90 -18.63
N THR A 866 5.41 29.40 -18.89
CA THR A 866 4.65 28.60 -17.93
C THR A 866 5.22 27.20 -17.74
N TYR A 867 6.07 26.71 -18.65
CA TYR A 867 6.78 25.44 -18.55
C TYR A 867 8.01 25.59 -17.64
N SER A 868 8.23 24.63 -16.74
CA SER A 868 9.50 24.57 -15.98
C SER A 868 10.48 23.71 -16.76
N ILE A 869 11.65 24.24 -17.08
CA ILE A 869 12.68 23.54 -17.85
C ILE A 869 13.96 23.60 -17.05
N ILE A 870 14.49 22.43 -16.69
CA ILE A 870 15.72 22.34 -15.89
C ILE A 870 16.65 21.26 -16.46
N ARG A 871 17.95 21.52 -16.37
CA ARG A 871 18.96 20.49 -16.58
C ARG A 871 19.09 19.66 -15.30
N ASP A 872 19.13 18.34 -15.43
CA ASP A 872 19.33 17.44 -14.31
C ASP A 872 20.73 17.67 -13.71
N LYS A 873 20.77 17.93 -12.41
CA LYS A 873 22.03 18.24 -11.72
C LYS A 873 22.95 17.02 -11.54
N ASN A 874 22.42 15.81 -11.57
CA ASN A 874 23.18 14.57 -11.36
C ASN A 874 23.72 14.00 -12.69
N ASP A 875 22.94 14.13 -13.75
CA ASP A 875 23.34 13.76 -15.11
C ASP A 875 23.04 14.93 -16.04
N MET A 876 24.02 15.79 -16.23
CA MET A 876 23.89 16.99 -17.06
C MET A 876 23.52 16.69 -18.52
N SER A 877 23.53 15.44 -18.99
CA SER A 877 22.99 15.10 -20.32
C SER A 877 21.46 15.03 -20.37
N ILE A 878 20.80 15.02 -19.21
CA ILE A 878 19.35 14.91 -19.06
C ILE A 878 18.75 16.29 -18.83
N ILE A 879 17.65 16.58 -19.54
CA ILE A 879 16.80 17.75 -19.31
C ILE A 879 15.42 17.26 -18.88
N ARG A 880 14.81 17.96 -17.93
CA ARG A 880 13.47 17.68 -17.40
C ARG A 880 12.56 18.88 -17.67
N ILE A 881 11.35 18.60 -18.17
CA ILE A 881 10.33 19.61 -18.43
C ILE A 881 9.09 19.26 -17.61
N TRP A 882 8.70 20.16 -16.69
CA TRP A 882 7.38 20.11 -16.05
C TRP A 882 6.39 20.91 -16.89
N ILE A 883 5.43 20.21 -17.47
CA ILE A 883 4.53 20.75 -18.48
C ILE A 883 3.33 21.40 -17.82
N ASN A 884 3.10 22.68 -18.13
CA ASN A 884 1.90 23.40 -17.76
C ASN A 884 0.96 23.44 -18.98
N LYS A 885 0.24 22.34 -19.19
CA LYS A 885 -0.85 22.28 -20.16
C LYS A 885 -2.14 22.65 -19.46
N ASN A 886 -2.79 23.67 -19.99
CA ASN A 886 -4.12 24.06 -19.59
C ASN A 886 -5.09 23.49 -20.64
N GLU A 887 -5.95 22.55 -20.27
CA GLU A 887 -7.02 22.12 -21.17
C GLU A 887 -8.06 23.24 -21.28
N ASN A 888 -7.86 24.14 -22.24
CA ASN A 888 -8.98 24.70 -22.97
C ASN A 888 -9.38 23.71 -24.08
N ASN A 889 -9.96 22.57 -23.68
CA ASN A 889 -11.05 22.03 -24.48
C ASN A 889 -12.30 22.79 -24.03
N THR A 890 -12.72 23.77 -24.84
CA THR A 890 -14.13 24.14 -25.03
C THR A 890 -15.04 24.06 -23.79
N PHE A 891 -15.10 25.11 -22.97
CA PHE A 891 -16.34 25.59 -22.34
C PHE A 891 -16.10 27.02 -21.78
N LEU A 892 -15.89 27.95 -22.71
CA LEU A 892 -16.14 29.37 -22.49
C LEU A 892 -17.15 29.81 -23.57
N SER A 893 -18.44 29.63 -23.26
CA SER A 893 -19.56 30.40 -23.78
C SER A 893 -20.76 30.23 -22.84
#